data_AF-A0A7E4WAN5-F1
#
_entry.id   AF-A0A7E4WAN5-F1
#
_cell.length_a   1.000
_cell.length_b   1.000
_cell.length_c   1.000
_cell.angle_alpha   90.00
_cell.angle_beta   90.00
_cell.angle_gamma   90.00
#
_symmetry.space_group_name_H-M   'P 1'
#
loop_
_entity.id
_entity.type
_entity.pdbx_description
1 polymer ?
#
loop_
_entity_poly.entity_id
_entity_poly.type
_entity_poly.pdbx_seq_one_letter_code
_entity_poly.pdbx_strand_id
1 'polypeptide(L)'
;MSVGYPSDYKNHAESCHKPIDDDQHIFSIFKSSGYTTAHMDDWAGTAFNSLNCVGFARNEFIDHTMKPFLLRFGVGLGGYKSAIISKNVQKGNKMDEILFPQLERFLDAYPDRPKFSLTWNTYLAHDNNNNLFQADAFFNDFFSRNKKKFDNSFIFFMGDHGIRWGDIRRTKIGEIEDSNPAFMVVLPEAIRQNSAIMGTIVQNSEQLVSHYDLFATFVDIAHAKHINGKEIVLHGSSILRPLPQPRTCDRLQIPIEFCTCMFPKSSKPKTTDAQSKLIASQLVENINEVIRTDKQLHSVCASLTLNLNASILVDEFEADNEYAIYFVTFNVNPGNGSYRAYAGRQKDGDITVLNMDDNLRALCSTILILTSSLFLVLQSRLIWIITKNKEFSSNLSYIIIAVCTVPDFPQNLAHLISGIHSFFPQFHGLYAVTTVLGSCAAGGFNAMVISQFALALNRLDVFKPKNWDFHHQIMSSISTLVMKLTLFLSPSYGVCYATCVIIFGHFTFDRATMSWFYDVTYPSAAFCSTFEFWLTMSVSVLTLITYFGVLYCMVIMKNVTTINKPQRISGAEVRLLACALVQFSIIVISNLSWYVPNIPPFVTNFIWAWTGGIGTIMHLAFNQRIRRHFFKETFLYVTFCPFKLSVIRCSLSNLLP
;
A
#
# COMPACT_ATOMS: atom_id res chain seq x y z
N MET A 1 12.77 -7.60 -11.20
CA MET A 1 12.59 -8.01 -12.62
C MET A 1 11.20 -8.59 -12.93
N SER A 2 10.24 -8.53 -12.01
CA SER A 2 8.81 -8.30 -12.27
C SER A 2 8.47 -6.85 -11.93
N VAL A 3 7.21 -6.40 -12.10
CA VAL A 3 6.68 -5.18 -11.46
C VAL A 3 6.77 -5.40 -9.95
N GLY A 4 7.95 -5.10 -9.43
CA GLY A 4 8.08 -4.00 -8.50
C GLY A 4 7.19 -4.06 -7.28
N TYR A 5 7.04 -5.21 -6.65
CA TYR A 5 6.64 -5.20 -5.25
C TYR A 5 7.76 -4.50 -4.46
N PRO A 6 7.48 -3.41 -3.75
CA PRO A 6 8.48 -2.81 -2.88
C PRO A 6 8.98 -3.84 -1.88
N SER A 7 10.24 -3.69 -1.47
CA SER A 7 10.91 -4.67 -0.59
C SER A 7 10.23 -4.78 0.79
N ASP A 8 9.25 -3.93 1.08
CA ASP A 8 8.31 -4.01 2.21
C ASP A 8 7.02 -4.81 1.89
N TYR A 9 6.94 -5.51 0.75
CA TYR A 9 5.83 -6.39 0.43
C TYR A 9 5.84 -7.58 1.38
N LYS A 10 5.12 -7.43 2.51
CA LYS A 10 4.88 -8.41 3.57
C LYS A 10 4.31 -9.75 3.07
N ASN A 11 3.97 -9.82 1.78
CA ASN A 11 3.45 -10.97 1.06
C ASN A 11 4.50 -11.63 0.14
N HIS A 12 5.81 -11.58 0.47
CA HIS A 12 6.81 -12.40 -0.24
C HIS A 12 6.37 -13.89 -0.27
N ALA A 13 5.81 -14.40 0.83
CA ALA A 13 5.23 -15.74 0.87
C ALA A 13 4.05 -15.94 -0.10
N GLU A 14 3.11 -15.00 -0.21
CA GLU A 14 1.99 -15.14 -1.16
C GLU A 14 2.43 -14.97 -2.62
N SER A 15 3.33 -14.03 -2.91
CA SER A 15 3.87 -13.83 -4.27
C SER A 15 4.73 -15.03 -4.71
N CYS A 16 5.45 -15.64 -3.79
CA CYS A 16 6.20 -16.89 -4.01
C CYS A 16 5.27 -18.04 -4.45
N HIS A 17 4.02 -18.07 -3.99
CA HIS A 17 3.04 -19.09 -4.36
C HIS A 17 2.17 -18.76 -5.58
N LYS A 18 2.37 -17.58 -6.20
CA LYS A 18 1.69 -17.19 -7.45
C LYS A 18 2.65 -17.31 -8.64
N PRO A 19 2.18 -17.75 -9.83
CA PRO A 19 2.98 -17.74 -11.04
C PRO A 19 3.37 -16.31 -11.44
N ILE A 20 4.65 -16.10 -11.77
CA ILE A 20 5.15 -14.81 -12.27
C ILE A 20 4.52 -14.46 -13.63
N ASP A 21 4.10 -15.46 -14.40
CA ASP A 21 3.43 -15.27 -15.68
C ASP A 21 2.14 -14.41 -15.56
N ASP A 22 1.54 -14.33 -14.37
CA ASP A 22 0.32 -13.56 -14.12
C ASP A 22 0.58 -12.06 -13.86
N ASP A 23 1.83 -11.67 -13.63
CA ASP A 23 2.27 -10.30 -13.35
C ASP A 23 2.83 -9.59 -14.61
N GLN A 24 3.02 -8.28 -14.55
CA GLN A 24 3.84 -7.61 -15.56
C GLN A 24 5.33 -7.85 -15.24
N HIS A 25 6.11 -8.30 -16.22
CA HIS A 25 7.52 -8.63 -16.01
C HIS A 25 8.34 -8.38 -17.28
N ILE A 26 9.67 -8.35 -17.15
CA ILE A 26 10.57 -7.98 -18.25
C ILE A 26 10.40 -8.86 -19.49
N PHE A 27 10.22 -10.17 -19.31
CA PHE A 27 10.02 -11.07 -20.45
C PHE A 27 8.73 -10.79 -21.21
N SER A 28 7.62 -10.49 -20.53
CA SER A 28 6.35 -10.19 -21.21
C SER A 28 6.41 -8.86 -21.95
N ILE A 29 7.16 -7.87 -21.42
CA ILE A 29 7.46 -6.60 -22.11
C ILE A 29 8.17 -6.86 -23.44
N PHE A 30 9.35 -7.49 -23.39
CA PHE A 30 10.17 -7.68 -24.60
C PHE A 30 9.49 -8.62 -25.59
N LYS A 31 8.84 -9.69 -25.12
CA LYS A 31 8.09 -10.60 -25.97
C LYS A 31 6.96 -9.88 -26.73
N SER A 32 6.20 -9.05 -26.03
CA SER A 32 5.12 -8.26 -26.63
C SER A 32 5.63 -7.21 -27.61
N SER A 33 6.84 -6.69 -27.40
CA SER A 33 7.54 -5.78 -28.34
C SER A 33 8.21 -6.51 -29.51
N GLY A 34 7.96 -7.81 -29.72
CA GLY A 34 8.46 -8.58 -30.87
C GLY A 34 9.86 -9.17 -30.72
N TYR A 35 10.42 -9.18 -29.51
CA TYR A 35 11.73 -9.78 -29.25
C TYR A 35 11.61 -11.29 -29.10
N THR A 36 12.65 -12.01 -29.51
CA THR A 36 12.85 -13.40 -29.09
C THR A 36 13.49 -13.38 -27.70
N THR A 37 12.96 -14.18 -26.78
CA THR A 37 13.35 -14.12 -25.36
C THR A 37 14.09 -15.37 -24.90
N ALA A 38 15.13 -15.19 -24.10
CA ALA A 38 15.87 -16.29 -23.49
C ALA A 38 16.10 -16.07 -21.99
N HIS A 39 15.84 -17.11 -21.20
CA HIS A 39 16.13 -17.16 -19.78
C HIS A 39 17.09 -18.32 -19.47
N MET A 40 18.31 -17.99 -19.08
CA MET A 40 19.38 -18.97 -18.91
C MET A 40 19.97 -18.88 -17.50
N ASP A 41 19.83 -19.95 -16.72
CA ASP A 41 20.48 -20.11 -15.41
C ASP A 41 21.52 -21.24 -15.47
N ASP A 42 22.43 -21.24 -14.50
CA ASP A 42 23.29 -22.39 -14.20
C ASP A 42 22.78 -23.23 -13.01
N TRP A 43 21.70 -22.83 -12.32
CA TRP A 43 21.11 -23.52 -11.16
C TRP A 43 19.61 -23.85 -11.39
N ALA A 44 19.13 -25.06 -11.05
CA ALA A 44 17.71 -25.41 -11.28
C ALA A 44 16.74 -24.70 -10.32
N GLY A 45 17.23 -24.25 -9.17
CA GLY A 45 16.60 -23.17 -8.42
C GLY A 45 16.90 -21.85 -9.14
N THR A 46 16.24 -21.59 -10.26
CA THR A 46 16.43 -20.35 -11.01
C THR A 46 16.18 -19.12 -10.13
N ALA A 47 16.63 -17.95 -10.59
CA ALA A 47 16.37 -16.67 -9.96
C ALA A 47 14.87 -16.41 -9.63
N PHE A 48 13.96 -17.12 -10.29
CA PHE A 48 12.52 -16.94 -10.19
C PHE A 48 11.77 -18.02 -9.42
N ASN A 49 12.39 -19.16 -9.11
CA ASN A 49 11.74 -20.28 -8.38
C ASN A 49 12.57 -20.81 -7.20
N SER A 50 13.53 -20.00 -6.71
CA SER A 50 14.25 -20.27 -5.47
C SER A 50 13.30 -20.36 -4.26
N LEU A 51 13.72 -21.01 -3.17
CA LEU A 51 12.96 -21.09 -1.91
C LEU A 51 11.53 -21.66 -2.03
N ASN A 52 11.31 -22.59 -2.98
CA ASN A 52 10.01 -23.20 -3.29
C ASN A 52 8.97 -22.25 -3.89
N CYS A 53 9.41 -21.14 -4.50
CA CYS A 53 8.50 -20.30 -5.27
C CYS A 53 8.10 -20.96 -6.59
N VAL A 54 6.90 -20.63 -7.07
CA VAL A 54 6.35 -21.18 -8.32
C VAL A 54 7.17 -20.71 -9.52
N GLY A 55 7.57 -19.44 -9.54
CA GLY A 55 8.26 -18.81 -10.66
C GLY A 55 7.40 -18.78 -11.92
N PHE A 56 8.01 -19.02 -13.09
CA PHE A 56 7.27 -19.21 -14.34
C PHE A 56 6.65 -20.61 -14.39
N ALA A 57 5.32 -20.66 -14.35
CA ALA A 57 4.50 -21.86 -14.49
C ALA A 57 4.22 -22.20 -15.96
N ARG A 58 4.01 -21.19 -16.82
CA ARG A 58 3.61 -21.39 -18.23
C ARG A 58 4.74 -21.15 -19.23
N ASN A 59 5.72 -20.32 -18.89
CA ASN A 59 6.83 -19.92 -19.78
C ASN A 59 6.34 -19.32 -21.11
N GLU A 60 5.15 -18.75 -21.16
CA GLU A 60 4.53 -18.24 -22.39
C GLU A 60 5.29 -17.06 -23.00
N PHE A 61 6.10 -16.38 -22.18
CA PHE A 61 6.92 -15.24 -22.57
C PHE A 61 8.41 -15.56 -22.73
N ILE A 62 8.82 -16.83 -22.63
CA ILE A 62 10.21 -17.27 -22.67
C ILE A 62 10.38 -18.30 -23.80
N ASP A 63 10.97 -17.89 -24.92
CA ASP A 63 11.17 -18.79 -26.07
C ASP A 63 12.24 -19.86 -25.79
N HIS A 64 13.31 -19.47 -25.09
CA HIS A 64 14.43 -20.36 -24.77
C HIS A 64 14.68 -20.39 -23.28
N THR A 65 14.70 -21.59 -22.69
CA THR A 65 15.06 -21.77 -21.28
C THR A 65 15.98 -22.97 -21.06
N MET A 66 16.94 -22.80 -20.16
CA MET A 66 17.81 -23.90 -19.71
C MET A 66 17.19 -24.78 -18.62
N LYS A 67 16.01 -24.41 -18.07
CA LYS A 67 15.37 -25.11 -16.95
C LYS A 67 15.17 -26.62 -17.17
N PRO A 68 14.65 -27.12 -18.32
CA PRO A 68 14.51 -28.57 -18.54
C PRO A 68 15.85 -29.31 -18.51
N PHE A 69 16.90 -28.69 -19.05
CA PHE A 69 18.26 -29.25 -19.01
C PHE A 69 18.78 -29.33 -17.57
N LEU A 70 18.66 -28.24 -16.80
CA LEU A 70 19.11 -28.18 -15.41
C LEU A 70 18.40 -29.19 -14.50
N LEU A 71 17.06 -29.32 -14.65
CA LEU A 71 16.26 -30.30 -13.93
C LEU A 71 16.66 -31.74 -14.27
N ARG A 72 16.94 -32.03 -15.56
CA ARG A 72 17.39 -33.36 -15.98
C ARG A 72 18.79 -33.68 -15.48
N PHE A 73 19.67 -32.69 -15.42
CA PHE A 73 21.04 -32.84 -14.90
C PHE A 73 21.10 -32.94 -13.37
N GLY A 74 19.99 -32.68 -12.65
CA GLY A 74 19.94 -32.76 -11.18
C GLY A 74 20.69 -31.63 -10.48
N VAL A 75 20.93 -30.52 -11.18
CA VAL A 75 21.66 -29.36 -10.67
C VAL A 75 20.76 -28.61 -9.68
N GLY A 76 20.93 -28.80 -8.37
CA GLY A 76 20.26 -27.95 -7.37
C GLY A 76 19.02 -28.49 -6.66
N LEU A 77 18.64 -29.76 -6.84
CA LEU A 77 17.49 -30.37 -6.15
C LEU A 77 17.85 -31.19 -4.90
N GLY A 78 19.02 -30.97 -4.28
CA GLY A 78 19.45 -31.73 -3.08
C GLY A 78 19.60 -33.24 -3.30
N GLY A 79 19.53 -33.71 -4.55
CA GLY A 79 19.56 -35.12 -4.92
C GLY A 79 20.92 -35.54 -5.47
N TYR A 80 21.50 -36.53 -4.82
CA TYR A 80 22.72 -37.26 -5.17
C TYR A 80 22.64 -37.90 -6.58
N LYS A 81 22.87 -37.11 -7.65
CA LYS A 81 23.42 -37.60 -8.93
C LYS A 81 24.64 -36.78 -9.34
N SER A 82 25.42 -36.43 -8.32
CA SER A 82 26.63 -35.62 -8.38
C SER A 82 27.83 -36.29 -9.03
N ALA A 83 27.78 -37.55 -9.49
CA ALA A 83 28.98 -38.23 -9.99
C ALA A 83 29.52 -37.68 -11.32
N ILE A 84 28.69 -37.05 -12.15
CA ILE A 84 29.10 -36.47 -13.44
C ILE A 84 29.47 -34.98 -13.28
N ILE A 85 28.72 -34.23 -12.46
CA ILE A 85 29.01 -32.82 -12.16
C ILE A 85 30.25 -32.72 -11.28
N SER A 86 30.38 -33.55 -10.23
CA SER A 86 31.61 -33.56 -9.42
C SER A 86 32.81 -33.93 -10.27
N LYS A 87 32.72 -34.91 -11.19
CA LYS A 87 33.84 -35.27 -12.06
C LYS A 87 34.19 -34.20 -13.11
N ASN A 88 33.23 -33.45 -13.65
CA ASN A 88 33.52 -32.44 -14.68
C ASN A 88 33.88 -31.07 -14.07
N VAL A 89 33.24 -30.69 -12.96
CA VAL A 89 33.62 -29.50 -12.17
C VAL A 89 34.96 -29.72 -11.46
N GLN A 90 35.27 -30.94 -10.95
CA GLN A 90 36.60 -31.28 -10.44
C GLN A 90 37.67 -31.40 -11.53
N LYS A 91 37.28 -31.54 -12.81
CA LYS A 91 38.21 -31.51 -13.95
C LYS A 91 38.48 -30.09 -14.48
N GLY A 92 37.92 -29.06 -13.83
CA GLY A 92 38.14 -27.66 -14.19
C GLY A 92 37.09 -27.07 -15.12
N ASN A 93 36.09 -27.83 -15.57
CA ASN A 93 35.03 -27.27 -16.41
C ASN A 93 34.01 -26.53 -15.53
N LYS A 94 34.05 -25.19 -15.58
CA LYS A 94 33.13 -24.32 -14.83
C LYS A 94 31.74 -24.36 -15.48
N MET A 95 30.66 -24.22 -14.71
CA MET A 95 29.30 -24.16 -15.28
C MET A 95 29.12 -22.98 -16.27
N ASP A 96 29.96 -21.95 -16.16
CA ASP A 96 30.08 -20.85 -17.12
C ASP A 96 30.39 -21.36 -18.55
N GLU A 97 31.10 -22.49 -18.68
CA GLU A 97 31.40 -23.17 -19.96
C GLU A 97 30.18 -23.89 -20.56
N ILE A 98 29.07 -23.97 -19.83
CA ILE A 98 27.80 -24.47 -20.36
C ILE A 98 26.87 -23.30 -20.65
N LEU A 99 26.79 -22.33 -19.72
CA LEU A 99 25.86 -21.22 -19.80
C LEU A 99 26.16 -20.25 -20.95
N PHE A 100 27.40 -19.76 -21.06
CA PHE A 100 27.76 -18.76 -22.08
C PHE A 100 27.81 -19.30 -23.52
N PRO A 101 28.18 -20.56 -23.78
CA PRO A 101 28.01 -21.13 -25.11
C PRO A 101 26.54 -21.23 -25.55
N GLN A 102 25.58 -21.42 -24.64
CA GLN A 102 24.16 -21.31 -25.00
C GLN A 102 23.77 -19.88 -25.31
N LEU A 103 24.24 -18.91 -24.52
CA LEU A 103 24.05 -17.49 -24.82
C LEU A 103 24.61 -17.15 -26.21
N GLU A 104 25.81 -17.60 -26.54
CA GLU A 104 26.42 -17.35 -27.84
C GLU A 104 25.62 -17.94 -29.01
N ARG A 105 25.12 -19.18 -28.88
CA ARG A 105 24.23 -19.79 -29.87
C ARG A 105 22.94 -19.00 -30.04
N PHE A 106 22.38 -18.47 -28.94
CA PHE A 106 21.20 -17.62 -28.99
C PHE A 106 21.48 -16.27 -29.67
N LEU A 107 22.66 -15.68 -29.44
CA LEU A 107 23.09 -14.46 -30.14
C LEU A 107 23.20 -14.68 -31.66
N ASP A 108 23.70 -15.85 -32.08
CA ASP A 108 23.83 -16.23 -33.49
C ASP A 108 22.49 -16.62 -34.15
N ALA A 109 21.57 -17.19 -33.36
CA ALA A 109 20.23 -17.49 -33.82
C ALA A 109 19.42 -16.20 -34.06
N TYR A 110 18.39 -16.26 -34.91
CA TYR A 110 17.46 -15.16 -35.14
C TYR A 110 18.13 -13.83 -35.59
N PRO A 111 18.91 -13.82 -36.69
CA PRO A 111 19.52 -12.59 -37.20
C PRO A 111 18.48 -11.58 -37.72
N ASP A 112 17.24 -12.02 -37.95
CA ASP A 112 16.13 -11.28 -38.56
C ASP A 112 15.26 -10.50 -37.56
N ARG A 113 15.52 -10.61 -36.25
CA ARG A 113 14.66 -10.04 -35.20
C ARG A 113 15.44 -9.68 -33.92
N PRO A 114 14.93 -8.75 -33.11
CA PRO A 114 15.61 -8.35 -31.88
C PRO A 114 15.52 -9.47 -30.81
N LYS A 115 16.49 -9.45 -29.89
CA LYS A 115 16.68 -10.50 -28.88
C LYS A 115 16.77 -9.89 -27.48
N PHE A 116 16.14 -10.54 -26.51
CA PHE A 116 16.24 -10.23 -25.09
C PHE A 116 16.73 -11.46 -24.35
N SER A 117 17.79 -11.35 -23.56
CA SER A 117 18.32 -12.45 -22.76
C SER A 117 18.56 -12.00 -21.34
N LEU A 118 18.12 -12.81 -20.38
CA LEU A 118 18.57 -12.75 -19.00
C LEU A 118 19.38 -14.01 -18.72
N THR A 119 20.66 -13.81 -18.40
CA THR A 119 21.63 -14.87 -18.12
C THR A 119 22.10 -14.74 -16.68
N TRP A 120 21.80 -15.72 -15.85
CA TRP A 120 22.00 -15.69 -14.40
C TRP A 120 23.09 -16.70 -13.97
N ASN A 121 24.17 -16.19 -13.39
CA ASN A 121 25.27 -17.01 -12.86
C ASN A 121 25.13 -17.15 -11.34
N THR A 122 24.62 -18.28 -10.87
CA THR A 122 24.54 -18.59 -9.45
C THR A 122 25.86 -19.19 -8.96
N TYR A 123 26.35 -20.27 -9.58
CA TYR A 123 27.48 -21.03 -9.01
C TYR A 123 28.79 -20.25 -8.97
N LEU A 124 28.93 -19.26 -9.85
CA LEU A 124 30.13 -18.46 -9.93
C LEU A 124 30.44 -17.78 -8.60
N ALA A 125 29.47 -17.16 -7.93
CA ALA A 125 29.76 -16.32 -6.75
C ALA A 125 28.78 -16.48 -5.58
N HIS A 126 27.78 -17.37 -5.66
CA HIS A 126 26.76 -17.52 -4.60
C HIS A 126 27.40 -17.76 -3.22
N ASP A 127 28.24 -18.79 -3.08
CA ASP A 127 28.80 -19.16 -1.76
C ASP A 127 30.17 -18.53 -1.47
N ASN A 128 30.89 -18.04 -2.49
CA ASN A 128 32.26 -17.56 -2.38
C ASN A 128 32.66 -16.59 -3.50
N ASN A 129 32.91 -15.33 -3.15
CA ASN A 129 33.32 -14.29 -4.10
C ASN A 129 34.71 -14.50 -4.72
N ASN A 130 35.58 -15.32 -4.13
CA ASN A 130 36.94 -15.53 -4.66
C ASN A 130 36.95 -16.18 -6.04
N ASN A 131 35.85 -16.81 -6.44
CA ASN A 131 35.68 -17.40 -7.76
C ASN A 131 35.56 -16.35 -8.87
N LEU A 132 35.10 -15.13 -8.56
CA LEU A 132 34.92 -14.04 -9.54
C LEU A 132 36.23 -13.70 -10.25
N PHE A 133 37.34 -13.64 -9.50
CA PHE A 133 38.67 -13.34 -10.07
C PHE A 133 39.07 -14.35 -11.15
N GLN A 134 38.68 -15.61 -10.99
CA GLN A 134 39.01 -16.66 -11.94
C GLN A 134 38.12 -16.65 -13.19
N ALA A 135 37.01 -15.91 -13.19
CA ALA A 135 36.12 -15.74 -14.34
C ALA A 135 36.42 -14.47 -15.15
N ASP A 136 37.29 -13.59 -14.64
CA ASP A 136 37.64 -12.32 -15.31
C ASP A 136 38.18 -12.53 -16.73
N ALA A 137 39.19 -13.39 -16.88
CA ALA A 137 39.75 -13.74 -18.19
C ALA A 137 38.69 -14.35 -19.13
N PHE A 138 37.81 -15.18 -18.60
CA PHE A 138 36.72 -15.78 -19.36
C PHE A 138 35.71 -14.74 -19.87
N PHE A 139 35.28 -13.81 -19.01
CA PHE A 139 34.38 -12.73 -19.42
C PHE A 139 35.04 -11.83 -20.45
N ASN A 140 36.31 -11.44 -20.23
CA ASN A 140 37.07 -10.65 -21.18
C ASN A 140 37.12 -11.32 -22.56
N ASP A 141 37.43 -12.61 -22.61
CA ASP A 141 37.47 -13.38 -23.86
C ASP A 141 36.09 -13.47 -24.50
N PHE A 142 35.04 -13.77 -23.72
CA PHE A 142 33.66 -13.84 -24.20
C PHE A 142 33.17 -12.52 -24.82
N PHE A 143 33.33 -11.40 -24.12
CA PHE A 143 32.89 -10.10 -24.62
C PHE A 143 33.75 -9.64 -25.78
N SER A 144 35.07 -9.87 -25.75
CA SER A 144 35.97 -9.51 -26.85
C SER A 144 35.64 -10.24 -28.14
N ARG A 145 35.46 -11.56 -28.09
CA ARG A 145 35.15 -12.38 -29.28
C ARG A 145 33.74 -12.13 -29.84
N ASN A 146 32.81 -11.71 -28.99
CA ASN A 146 31.43 -11.38 -29.38
C ASN A 146 31.19 -9.87 -29.58
N LYS A 147 32.22 -9.01 -29.52
CA LYS A 147 32.08 -7.55 -29.56
C LYS A 147 31.17 -7.05 -30.67
N LYS A 148 31.36 -7.53 -31.91
CA LYS A 148 30.54 -7.15 -33.07
C LYS A 148 29.06 -7.50 -32.92
N LYS A 149 28.74 -8.61 -32.23
CA LYS A 149 27.34 -9.01 -31.96
C LYS A 149 26.66 -8.04 -30.98
N PHE A 150 27.44 -7.32 -30.19
CA PHE A 150 26.97 -6.38 -29.17
C PHE A 150 26.96 -4.91 -29.62
N ASP A 151 27.46 -4.58 -30.82
CA ASP A 151 27.54 -3.18 -31.27
C ASP A 151 26.17 -2.49 -31.30
N ASN A 152 25.09 -3.24 -31.54
CA ASN A 152 23.71 -2.73 -31.48
C ASN A 152 22.92 -3.25 -30.26
N SER A 153 23.60 -3.52 -29.14
CA SER A 153 22.98 -4.09 -27.93
C SER A 153 23.18 -3.21 -26.71
N PHE A 154 22.19 -3.22 -25.82
CA PHE A 154 22.38 -2.83 -24.44
C PHE A 154 22.85 -4.07 -23.64
N ILE A 155 23.93 -3.94 -22.88
CA ILE A 155 24.40 -4.97 -21.96
C ILE A 155 24.31 -4.40 -20.55
N PHE A 156 23.62 -5.11 -19.67
CA PHE A 156 23.55 -4.82 -18.25
C PHE A 156 24.29 -5.95 -17.53
N PHE A 157 25.38 -5.63 -16.86
CA PHE A 157 26.18 -6.59 -16.09
C PHE A 157 26.12 -6.19 -14.63
N MET A 158 25.50 -7.05 -13.81
CA MET A 158 25.16 -6.69 -12.44
C MET A 158 25.14 -7.88 -11.50
N GLY A 159 25.36 -7.61 -10.22
CA GLY A 159 24.96 -8.51 -9.14
C GLY A 159 23.51 -8.26 -8.76
N ASP A 160 22.82 -9.30 -8.30
CA ASP A 160 21.50 -9.18 -7.67
C ASP A 160 21.60 -8.67 -6.23
N HIS A 161 22.68 -9.07 -5.54
CA HIS A 161 23.09 -8.57 -4.23
C HIS A 161 24.61 -8.78 -4.04
N GLY A 162 25.20 -8.17 -3.00
CA GLY A 162 26.55 -8.55 -2.54
C GLY A 162 26.54 -9.86 -1.76
N ILE A 163 27.69 -10.32 -1.27
CA ILE A 163 27.74 -11.59 -0.52
C ILE A 163 27.05 -11.45 0.85
N ARG A 164 26.03 -12.27 1.07
CA ARG A 164 25.13 -12.17 2.24
C ARG A 164 25.58 -12.96 3.47
N TRP A 165 26.69 -13.69 3.38
CA TRP A 165 27.18 -14.55 4.46
C TRP A 165 28.70 -14.70 4.45
N GLY A 166 29.20 -15.48 5.41
CA GLY A 166 30.64 -15.70 5.59
C GLY A 166 31.34 -14.53 6.28
N ASP A 167 32.67 -14.61 6.31
CA ASP A 167 33.50 -13.69 7.08
C ASP A 167 33.55 -12.29 6.48
N ILE A 168 33.54 -12.20 5.15
CA ILE A 168 33.55 -10.95 4.41
C ILE A 168 32.30 -10.10 4.70
N ARG A 169 31.12 -10.72 4.85
CA ARG A 169 29.88 -10.02 5.21
C ARG A 169 29.96 -9.32 6.58
N ARG A 170 30.84 -9.79 7.48
CA ARG A 170 31.07 -9.19 8.81
C ARG A 170 32.00 -7.98 8.77
N THR A 171 32.62 -7.69 7.63
CA THR A 171 33.45 -6.48 7.45
C THR A 171 32.58 -5.29 7.04
N LYS A 172 33.07 -4.06 7.26
CA LYS A 172 32.32 -2.86 6.84
C LYS A 172 32.13 -2.78 5.32
N ILE A 173 33.10 -3.27 4.54
CA ILE A 173 33.02 -3.31 3.08
C ILE A 173 31.96 -4.31 2.64
N GLY A 174 32.01 -5.54 3.15
CA GLY A 174 30.99 -6.55 2.83
C GLY A 174 29.58 -6.16 3.27
N GLU A 175 29.45 -5.33 4.31
CA GLU A 175 28.16 -4.72 4.67
C GLU A 175 27.64 -3.76 3.61
N ILE A 176 28.50 -2.91 3.07
CA ILE A 176 28.12 -1.98 2.01
C ILE A 176 27.82 -2.75 0.73
N GLU A 177 28.65 -3.72 0.36
CA GLU A 177 28.47 -4.52 -0.85
C GLU A 177 27.15 -5.32 -0.85
N ASP A 178 26.73 -5.84 0.30
CA ASP A 178 25.44 -6.55 0.44
C ASP A 178 24.26 -5.72 -0.11
N SER A 179 24.23 -4.43 0.25
CA SER A 179 23.18 -3.48 -0.16
C SER A 179 23.54 -2.63 -1.38
N ASN A 180 24.74 -2.80 -1.96
CA ASN A 180 25.24 -2.03 -3.11
C ASN A 180 25.91 -2.93 -4.15
N PRO A 181 25.14 -3.78 -4.84
CA PRO A 181 25.70 -4.66 -5.87
C PRO A 181 26.30 -3.85 -7.01
N ALA A 182 27.33 -4.42 -7.65
CA ALA A 182 27.93 -3.82 -8.85
C ALA A 182 26.90 -3.72 -9.98
N PHE A 183 26.87 -2.58 -10.67
CA PHE A 183 26.01 -2.34 -11.82
C PHE A 183 26.80 -1.63 -12.93
N MET A 184 26.90 -2.28 -14.08
CA MET A 184 27.60 -1.76 -15.25
C MET A 184 26.68 -1.83 -16.48
N VAL A 185 26.74 -0.80 -17.31
CA VAL A 185 25.94 -0.71 -18.53
C VAL A 185 26.82 -0.41 -19.73
N VAL A 186 26.65 -1.19 -20.80
CA VAL A 186 27.17 -0.89 -22.14
C VAL A 186 26.00 -0.54 -23.03
N LEU A 187 26.07 0.62 -23.68
CA LEU A 187 25.04 1.10 -24.61
C LEU A 187 25.40 0.73 -26.05
N PRO A 188 24.43 0.61 -26.98
CA PRO A 188 24.70 0.50 -28.42
C PRO A 188 25.66 1.56 -28.94
N GLU A 189 26.46 1.21 -29.95
CA GLU A 189 27.48 2.09 -30.53
C GLU A 189 26.93 3.44 -30.98
N ALA A 190 25.78 3.45 -31.65
CA ALA A 190 25.13 4.68 -32.08
C ALA A 190 24.75 5.61 -30.91
N ILE A 191 24.39 5.04 -29.75
CA ILE A 191 24.08 5.80 -28.54
C ILE A 191 25.36 6.31 -27.88
N ARG A 192 26.43 5.49 -27.86
CA ARG A 192 27.75 5.92 -27.34
C ARG A 192 28.34 7.10 -28.11
N GLN A 193 28.01 7.22 -29.40
CA GLN A 193 28.43 8.36 -30.23
C GLN A 193 27.59 9.63 -29.99
N ASN A 194 26.45 9.53 -29.29
CA ASN A 194 25.64 10.68 -28.92
C ASN A 194 26.14 11.29 -27.59
N SER A 195 26.86 12.40 -27.67
CA SER A 195 27.46 13.07 -26.51
C SER A 195 26.43 13.57 -25.48
N ALA A 196 25.22 13.94 -25.90
CA ALA A 196 24.18 14.40 -24.99
C ALA A 196 23.61 13.25 -24.13
N ILE A 197 23.35 12.11 -24.76
CA ILE A 197 22.90 10.91 -24.03
C ILE A 197 24.03 10.39 -23.15
N MET A 198 25.26 10.32 -23.66
CA MET A 198 26.41 9.90 -22.86
C MET A 198 26.67 10.83 -21.67
N GLY A 199 26.53 12.15 -21.84
CA GLY A 199 26.63 13.10 -20.72
C GLY A 199 25.58 12.83 -19.64
N THR A 200 24.35 12.50 -20.04
CA THR A 200 23.27 12.12 -19.12
C THR A 200 23.59 10.83 -18.37
N ILE A 201 24.10 9.82 -19.07
CA ILE A 201 24.45 8.51 -18.49
C ILE A 201 25.58 8.65 -17.47
N VAL A 202 26.63 9.42 -17.80
CA VAL A 202 27.74 9.71 -16.88
C VAL A 202 27.21 10.43 -15.65
N GLN A 203 26.37 11.45 -15.81
CA GLN A 203 25.76 12.16 -14.69
C GLN A 203 24.89 11.24 -13.81
N ASN A 204 24.14 10.33 -14.42
CA ASN A 204 23.30 9.37 -13.69
C ASN A 204 24.13 8.30 -12.96
N SER A 205 25.33 7.97 -13.46
CA SER A 205 26.23 7.00 -12.81
C SER A 205 26.79 7.46 -11.46
N GLU A 206 26.74 8.77 -11.20
CA GLU A 206 27.17 9.38 -9.93
C GLU A 206 26.00 9.53 -8.93
N GLN A 207 24.84 8.96 -9.23
CA GLN A 207 23.63 9.10 -8.42
C GLN A 207 23.13 7.74 -7.90
N LEU A 208 22.33 7.78 -6.84
CA LEU A 208 21.63 6.60 -6.33
C LEU A 208 20.61 6.10 -7.37
N VAL A 209 20.73 4.85 -7.79
CA VAL A 209 19.85 4.15 -8.75
C VAL A 209 19.28 2.91 -8.06
N SER A 210 18.00 2.62 -8.30
CA SER A 210 17.35 1.40 -7.77
C SER A 210 16.94 0.46 -8.90
N HIS A 211 16.58 -0.78 -8.54
CA HIS A 211 16.06 -1.76 -9.48
C HIS A 211 14.76 -1.31 -10.19
N TYR A 212 14.04 -0.33 -9.63
CA TYR A 212 12.89 0.28 -10.28
C TYR A 212 13.27 1.14 -11.48
N ASP A 213 14.39 1.86 -11.40
CA ASP A 213 14.91 2.64 -12.52
C ASP A 213 15.40 1.71 -13.64
N LEU A 214 15.99 0.56 -13.30
CA LEU A 214 16.34 -0.47 -14.29
C LEU A 214 15.08 -1.00 -15.00
N PHE A 215 14.02 -1.29 -14.25
CA PHE A 215 12.76 -1.73 -14.86
C PHE A 215 12.17 -0.67 -15.80
N ALA A 216 12.16 0.60 -15.38
CA ALA A 216 11.74 1.72 -16.23
C ALA A 216 12.64 1.89 -17.47
N THR A 217 13.95 1.64 -17.33
CA THR A 217 14.90 1.64 -18.44
C THR A 217 14.59 0.56 -19.45
N PHE A 218 14.26 -0.66 -19.02
CA PHE A 218 13.87 -1.75 -19.92
C PHE A 218 12.58 -1.45 -20.68
N VAL A 219 11.60 -0.85 -20.01
CA VAL A 219 10.35 -0.41 -20.64
C VAL A 219 10.61 0.66 -21.70
N ASP A 220 11.51 1.61 -21.42
CA ASP A 220 11.95 2.65 -22.35
C ASP A 220 12.63 2.03 -23.59
N ILE A 221 13.57 1.10 -23.39
CA ILE A 221 14.25 0.37 -24.48
C ILE A 221 13.28 -0.43 -25.35
N ALA A 222 12.31 -1.11 -24.73
CA ALA A 222 11.30 -1.88 -25.44
C ALA A 222 10.25 -1.00 -26.15
N HIS A 223 10.28 0.32 -25.94
CA HIS A 223 9.25 1.28 -26.33
C HIS A 223 7.83 0.83 -25.95
N ALA A 224 7.71 0.13 -24.82
CA ALA A 224 6.47 -0.48 -24.41
C ALA A 224 5.62 0.52 -23.62
N LYS A 225 4.32 0.60 -23.94
CA LYS A 225 3.34 1.39 -23.18
C LYS A 225 2.28 0.52 -22.49
N HIS A 226 2.01 -0.65 -23.06
CA HIS A 226 1.00 -1.57 -22.58
C HIS A 226 1.52 -3.01 -22.64
N ILE A 227 1.06 -3.87 -21.73
CA ILE A 227 1.26 -5.32 -21.73
C ILE A 227 -0.10 -5.97 -21.55
N ASN A 228 -0.48 -6.91 -22.42
CA ASN A 228 -1.76 -7.61 -22.36
C ASN A 228 -2.97 -6.66 -22.22
N GLY A 229 -2.92 -5.50 -22.88
CA GLY A 229 -3.98 -4.48 -22.85
C GLY A 229 -4.03 -3.59 -21.60
N LYS A 230 -3.08 -3.74 -20.66
CA LYS A 230 -2.96 -2.91 -19.45
C LYS A 230 -1.78 -1.95 -19.58
N GLU A 231 -1.93 -0.73 -19.08
CA GLU A 231 -0.83 0.24 -18.98
C GLU A 231 0.26 -0.27 -18.03
N ILE A 232 1.51 0.02 -18.36
CA ILE A 232 2.67 -0.38 -17.55
C ILE A 232 2.82 0.59 -16.38
N VAL A 233 2.89 0.07 -15.16
CA VAL A 233 3.11 0.88 -13.96
C VAL A 233 4.61 1.00 -13.69
N LEU A 234 5.10 2.24 -13.59
CA LEU A 234 6.52 2.55 -13.33
C LEU A 234 6.69 3.19 -11.95
N HIS A 235 7.54 2.60 -11.13
CA HIS A 235 7.94 3.14 -9.82
C HIS A 235 9.29 3.89 -9.88
N GLY A 236 10.05 3.73 -10.97
CA GLY A 236 11.35 4.36 -11.18
C GLY A 236 11.41 5.14 -12.49
N SER A 237 12.56 5.72 -12.79
CA SER A 237 12.83 6.51 -13.99
C SER A 237 13.93 5.88 -14.84
N SER A 238 13.78 5.92 -16.17
CA SER A 238 14.79 5.39 -17.09
C SER A 238 16.14 6.11 -16.91
N ILE A 239 17.22 5.35 -16.75
CA ILE A 239 18.59 5.88 -16.59
C ILE A 239 19.11 6.50 -17.90
N LEU A 240 18.41 6.33 -19.02
CA LEU A 240 18.74 6.94 -20.31
C LEU A 240 18.37 8.43 -20.40
N ARG A 241 17.76 8.97 -19.34
CA ARG A 241 17.27 10.36 -19.25
C ARG A 241 17.69 10.96 -17.91
N PRO A 242 17.68 12.30 -17.75
CA PRO A 242 17.99 12.92 -16.47
C PRO A 242 17.08 12.39 -15.35
N LEU A 243 17.68 11.93 -14.25
CA LEU A 243 16.93 11.35 -13.13
C LEU A 243 16.27 12.45 -12.27
N PRO A 244 15.00 12.28 -11.84
CA PRO A 244 14.31 13.23 -10.97
C PRO A 244 15.01 13.44 -9.63
N GLN A 245 15.08 14.69 -9.15
CA GLN A 245 15.77 15.08 -7.91
C GLN A 245 14.83 15.51 -6.78
N PRO A 246 15.28 15.44 -5.51
CA PRO A 246 16.44 14.68 -5.01
C PRO A 246 16.29 13.15 -5.10
N ARG A 247 17.43 12.45 -5.15
CA ARG A 247 17.55 10.98 -5.12
C ARG A 247 17.87 10.49 -3.70
N THR A 248 16.82 10.22 -2.92
CA THR A 248 16.90 9.76 -1.52
C THR A 248 16.21 8.42 -1.36
N CYS A 249 16.61 7.61 -0.37
CA CYS A 249 16.08 6.25 -0.20
C CYS A 249 14.56 6.21 -0.02
N ASP A 250 13.98 7.17 0.71
CA ASP A 250 12.54 7.34 0.88
C ASP A 250 11.82 7.55 -0.47
N ARG A 251 12.34 8.43 -1.33
CA ARG A 251 11.76 8.73 -2.65
C ARG A 251 11.87 7.56 -3.62
N LEU A 252 12.92 6.76 -3.48
CA LEU A 252 13.18 5.59 -4.32
C LEU A 252 12.57 4.32 -3.76
N GLN A 253 11.82 4.42 -2.65
CA GLN A 253 11.19 3.28 -1.98
C GLN A 253 12.22 2.19 -1.60
N ILE A 254 13.45 2.61 -1.28
CA ILE A 254 14.51 1.74 -0.76
C ILE A 254 14.33 1.69 0.76
N PRO A 255 14.05 0.52 1.34
CA PRO A 255 13.95 0.36 2.78
C PRO A 255 15.25 0.77 3.47
N ILE A 256 15.13 1.22 4.71
CA ILE A 256 16.26 1.78 5.44
C ILE A 256 17.38 0.76 5.64
N GLU A 257 17.06 -0.52 5.76
CA GLU A 257 18.01 -1.64 5.86
C GLU A 257 18.84 -1.87 4.60
N PHE A 258 18.35 -1.44 3.44
CA PHE A 258 19.08 -1.49 2.16
C PHE A 258 19.60 -0.12 1.73
N CYS A 259 19.35 0.92 2.52
CA CYS A 259 19.76 2.28 2.18
C CYS A 259 21.27 2.47 2.39
N THR A 260 21.98 2.71 1.30
CA THR A 260 23.44 2.97 1.30
C THR A 260 23.77 4.45 1.57
N CYS A 261 22.80 5.35 1.37
CA CYS A 261 22.89 6.75 1.76
C CYS A 261 22.83 6.86 3.29
N MET A 262 23.97 6.63 3.94
CA MET A 262 24.07 6.75 5.40
C MET A 262 23.83 8.20 5.82
N PHE A 263 23.04 8.38 6.88
CA PHE A 263 23.06 9.63 7.62
C PHE A 263 24.50 9.96 8.06
N PRO A 264 24.87 11.24 8.22
CA PRO A 264 26.16 11.59 8.80
C PRO A 264 26.32 10.88 10.15
N LYS A 265 27.38 10.09 10.30
CA LYS A 265 27.72 9.54 11.61
C LYS A 265 28.05 10.68 12.56
N SER A 266 27.58 10.58 13.79
CA SER A 266 27.94 11.55 14.83
C SER A 266 29.45 11.61 14.97
N SER A 267 30.01 12.80 14.78
CA SER A 267 31.45 13.06 14.97
C SER A 267 31.92 12.85 16.41
N LYS A 268 31.00 12.77 17.37
CA LYS A 268 31.25 12.48 18.78
C LYS A 268 30.16 11.55 19.32
N PRO A 269 30.29 10.22 19.13
CA PRO A 269 29.35 9.26 19.69
C PRO A 269 29.27 9.44 21.21
N LYS A 270 28.08 9.65 21.74
CA LYS A 270 27.84 9.80 23.19
C LYS A 270 27.38 8.50 23.84
N THR A 271 27.12 7.49 23.01
CA THR A 271 26.58 6.21 23.46
C THR A 271 27.57 5.51 24.39
N THR A 272 27.15 5.26 25.64
CA THR A 272 27.95 4.50 26.61
C THR A 272 27.79 2.99 26.46
N ASP A 273 28.67 2.18 27.05
CA ASP A 273 28.51 0.71 27.09
C ASP A 273 27.17 0.29 27.73
N ALA A 274 26.77 0.96 28.81
CA ALA A 274 25.48 0.72 29.46
C ALA A 274 24.30 1.04 28.53
N GLN A 275 24.37 2.13 27.77
CA GLN A 275 23.35 2.47 26.78
C GLN A 275 23.33 1.46 25.62
N SER A 276 24.49 1.01 25.16
CA SER A 276 24.61 -0.01 24.10
C SER A 276 23.95 -1.32 24.52
N LYS A 277 24.20 -1.78 25.75
CA LYS A 277 23.56 -2.96 26.34
C LYS A 277 22.05 -2.80 26.49
N LEU A 278 21.60 -1.60 26.90
CA LEU A 278 20.18 -1.30 27.02
C LEU A 278 19.47 -1.37 25.66
N ILE A 279 20.04 -0.73 24.62
CA ILE A 279 19.49 -0.77 23.26
C ILE A 279 19.44 -2.21 22.77
N ALA A 280 20.56 -2.95 22.84
CA ALA A 280 20.62 -4.33 22.39
C ALA A 280 19.64 -5.25 23.14
N SER A 281 19.48 -5.06 24.46
CA SER A 281 18.51 -5.85 25.25
C SER A 281 17.08 -5.58 24.83
N GLN A 282 16.73 -4.32 24.54
CA GLN A 282 15.41 -3.97 24.02
C GLN A 282 15.17 -4.58 22.63
N LEU A 283 16.19 -4.58 21.76
CA LEU A 283 16.12 -5.22 20.44
C LEU A 283 15.90 -6.75 20.57
N VAL A 284 16.59 -7.41 21.51
CA VAL A 284 16.36 -8.84 21.80
C VAL A 284 14.93 -9.10 22.28
N GLU A 285 14.39 -8.27 23.17
CA GLU A 285 13.02 -8.46 23.64
C GLU A 285 11.99 -8.28 22.53
N ASN A 286 12.23 -7.36 21.59
CA ASN A 286 11.37 -7.23 20.41
C ASN A 286 11.39 -8.49 19.53
N ILE A 287 12.56 -9.13 19.36
CA ILE A 287 12.64 -10.42 18.65
C ILE A 287 11.86 -11.49 19.43
N ASN A 288 12.00 -11.54 20.75
CA ASN A 288 11.28 -12.50 21.60
C ASN A 288 9.76 -12.30 21.57
N GLU A 289 9.27 -11.06 21.49
CA GLU A 289 7.85 -10.76 21.32
C GLU A 289 7.32 -11.33 19.99
N VAL A 290 8.08 -11.20 18.90
CA VAL A 290 7.74 -11.83 17.61
C VAL A 290 7.70 -13.36 17.74
N ILE A 291 8.71 -13.95 18.37
CA ILE A 291 8.74 -15.41 18.64
C ILE A 291 7.55 -15.85 19.49
N ARG A 292 7.14 -15.08 20.49
CA ARG A 292 6.01 -15.40 21.38
C ARG A 292 4.65 -15.26 20.68
N THR A 293 4.51 -14.29 19.78
CA THR A 293 3.22 -13.95 19.16
C THR A 293 2.95 -14.72 17.87
N ASP A 294 3.98 -15.13 17.13
CA ASP A 294 3.83 -15.96 15.94
C ASP A 294 3.69 -17.45 16.33
N LYS A 295 2.55 -18.06 16.00
CA LYS A 295 2.25 -19.47 16.36
C LYS A 295 3.23 -20.47 15.77
N GLN A 296 3.77 -20.21 14.58
CA GLN A 296 4.72 -21.10 13.94
C GLN A 296 6.07 -20.99 14.64
N LEU A 297 6.58 -19.76 14.82
CA LEU A 297 7.87 -19.52 15.47
C LEU A 297 7.87 -19.94 16.93
N HIS A 298 6.79 -19.68 17.67
CA HIS A 298 6.68 -20.02 19.09
C HIS A 298 6.91 -21.52 19.35
N SER A 299 6.51 -22.37 18.40
CA SER A 299 6.63 -23.83 18.52
C SER A 299 8.02 -24.38 18.18
N VAL A 300 8.87 -23.61 17.48
CA VAL A 300 10.16 -24.10 16.95
C VAL A 300 11.38 -23.29 17.41
N CYS A 301 11.19 -22.05 17.89
CA CYS A 301 12.26 -21.16 18.29
C CYS A 301 12.37 -21.05 19.82
N ALA A 302 13.60 -21.04 20.34
CA ALA A 302 13.87 -20.72 21.74
C ALA A 302 13.86 -19.21 21.99
N SER A 303 13.51 -18.79 23.21
CA SER A 303 13.67 -17.39 23.63
C SER A 303 15.15 -17.00 23.65
N LEU A 304 15.45 -15.82 23.13
CA LEU A 304 16.79 -15.29 22.98
C LEU A 304 17.19 -14.41 24.17
N THR A 305 18.47 -14.41 24.49
CA THR A 305 19.08 -13.55 25.52
C THR A 305 20.29 -12.85 24.93
N LEU A 306 20.53 -11.60 25.32
CA LEU A 306 21.70 -10.86 24.86
C LEU A 306 23.00 -11.55 25.33
N ASN A 307 23.93 -11.79 24.41
CA ASN A 307 25.24 -12.32 24.76
C ASN A 307 26.14 -11.17 25.25
N LEU A 308 26.19 -10.99 26.58
CA LEU A 308 27.00 -9.94 27.22
C LEU A 308 28.51 -10.14 27.08
N ASN A 309 28.97 -11.33 26.67
CA ASN A 309 30.39 -11.61 26.42
C ASN A 309 30.82 -11.23 24.99
N ALA A 310 29.87 -10.94 24.10
CA ALA A 310 30.14 -10.47 22.75
C ALA A 310 30.17 -8.94 22.70
N SER A 311 30.95 -8.40 21.76
CA SER A 311 30.98 -6.95 21.52
C SER A 311 29.65 -6.47 20.93
N ILE A 312 29.13 -5.36 21.47
CA ILE A 312 27.99 -4.65 20.92
C ILE A 312 28.55 -3.45 20.15
N LEU A 313 28.26 -3.39 18.85
CA LEU A 313 28.69 -2.27 18.00
C LEU A 313 27.53 -1.33 17.79
N VAL A 314 27.72 -0.04 18.06
CA VAL A 314 26.70 0.99 17.87
C VAL A 314 27.25 2.10 16.98
N ASP A 315 26.62 2.29 15.83
CA ASP A 315 26.79 3.47 15.00
C ASP A 315 25.69 4.49 15.36
N GLU A 316 26.08 5.66 15.88
CA GLU A 316 25.18 6.77 16.22
C GLU A 316 25.16 7.78 15.06
N PHE A 317 23.97 8.14 14.60
CA PHE A 317 23.77 9.08 13.49
C PHE A 317 23.31 10.45 13.97
N GLU A 318 23.71 11.49 13.25
CA GLU A 318 23.21 12.86 13.46
C GLU A 318 21.73 12.92 13.08
N ALA A 319 20.87 12.97 14.09
CA ALA A 319 19.47 13.33 13.97
C ALA A 319 19.25 14.69 14.67
N ASP A 320 18.14 15.37 14.37
CA ASP A 320 17.81 16.68 14.95
C ASP A 320 17.94 16.67 16.48
N ASN A 321 18.07 17.85 17.11
CA ASN A 321 18.31 18.03 18.55
C ASN A 321 17.36 17.31 19.53
N GLU A 322 16.30 16.67 19.03
CA GLU A 322 15.25 15.94 19.75
C GLU A 322 15.27 14.41 19.56
N TYR A 323 16.00 13.87 18.57
CA TYR A 323 16.01 12.44 18.24
C TYR A 323 17.43 11.92 18.00
N ALA A 324 17.67 10.67 18.36
CA ALA A 324 18.91 9.94 18.06
C ALA A 324 18.57 8.64 17.33
N ILE A 325 19.34 8.32 16.29
CA ILE A 325 19.22 7.08 15.52
C ILE A 325 20.49 6.25 15.75
N TYR A 326 20.31 4.97 16.04
CA TYR A 326 21.37 4.00 16.28
C TYR A 326 21.25 2.85 15.30
N PHE A 327 22.38 2.40 14.74
CA PHE A 327 22.48 1.11 14.06
C PHE A 327 23.32 0.18 14.93
N VAL A 328 22.70 -0.88 15.43
CA VAL A 328 23.27 -1.72 16.49
C VAL A 328 23.50 -3.13 15.97
N THR A 329 24.71 -3.65 16.17
CA THR A 329 25.08 -5.06 15.96
C THR A 329 25.30 -5.73 17.31
N PHE A 330 24.65 -6.88 17.53
CA PHE A 330 24.73 -7.63 18.78
C PHE A 330 24.58 -9.13 18.56
N ASN A 331 25.08 -9.93 19.50
CA ASN A 331 24.96 -11.38 19.48
C ASN A 331 24.00 -11.86 20.56
N VAL A 332 23.38 -13.02 20.33
CA VAL A 332 22.40 -13.61 21.26
C VAL A 332 22.70 -15.07 21.58
N ASN A 333 22.09 -15.57 22.64
CA ASN A 333 22.04 -16.98 23.04
C ASN A 333 20.58 -17.45 23.15
N PRO A 334 20.26 -18.73 22.88
CA PRO A 334 21.14 -19.76 22.32
C PRO A 334 21.41 -19.55 20.82
N GLY A 335 22.39 -20.27 20.27
CA GLY A 335 22.67 -20.30 18.83
C GLY A 335 23.73 -19.31 18.33
N ASN A 336 24.25 -18.42 19.20
CA ASN A 336 25.29 -17.44 18.86
C ASN A 336 24.97 -16.56 17.63
N GLY A 337 23.67 -16.37 17.34
CA GLY A 337 23.21 -15.58 16.22
C GLY A 337 23.67 -14.13 16.33
N SER A 338 24.04 -13.52 15.21
CA SER A 338 24.43 -12.11 15.12
C SER A 338 23.31 -11.34 14.42
N TYR A 339 22.78 -10.32 15.10
CA TYR A 339 21.65 -9.52 14.63
C TYR A 339 22.07 -8.05 14.44
N ARG A 340 21.38 -7.37 13.53
CA ARG A 340 21.56 -5.94 13.26
C ARG A 340 20.20 -5.27 13.11
N ALA A 341 20.04 -4.09 13.70
CA ALA A 341 18.80 -3.34 13.62
C ALA A 341 19.02 -1.84 13.82
N TYR A 342 18.07 -1.05 13.30
CA TYR A 342 17.96 0.37 13.61
C TYR A 342 17.09 0.59 14.85
N ALA A 343 17.56 1.43 15.75
CA ALA A 343 16.84 1.88 16.93
C ALA A 343 16.78 3.40 16.98
N GLY A 344 15.69 3.95 17.50
CA GLY A 344 15.44 5.38 17.61
C GLY A 344 15.13 5.74 19.05
N ARG A 345 15.62 6.88 19.51
CA ARG A 345 15.35 7.40 20.85
C ARG A 345 15.04 8.89 20.80
N GLN A 346 13.92 9.29 21.37
CA GLN A 346 13.62 10.70 21.64
C GLN A 346 14.41 11.15 22.88
N LYS A 347 14.80 12.42 22.99
CA LYS A 347 15.77 12.95 23.98
C LYS A 347 15.56 12.53 25.45
N ASP A 348 14.34 12.18 25.85
CA ASP A 348 13.99 11.64 27.18
C ASP A 348 13.03 10.44 27.13
N GLY A 349 12.93 9.76 25.98
CA GLY A 349 12.00 8.65 25.73
C GLY A 349 12.66 7.27 25.74
N ASP A 350 11.82 6.24 25.68
CA ASP A 350 12.22 4.85 25.51
C ASP A 350 12.88 4.62 24.13
N ILE A 351 13.74 3.60 24.07
CA ILE A 351 14.34 3.15 22.83
C ILE A 351 13.27 2.37 22.04
N THR A 352 12.93 2.87 20.86
CA THR A 352 12.01 2.22 19.94
C THR A 352 12.79 1.56 18.82
N VAL A 353 12.39 0.35 18.41
CA VAL A 353 12.84 -0.18 17.11
C VAL A 353 12.26 0.76 16.06
N LEU A 354 13.11 1.31 15.19
CA LEU A 354 12.62 2.07 14.06
C LEU A 354 12.10 1.10 13.01
N ASN A 355 10.89 0.60 13.23
CA ASN A 355 9.98 0.23 12.16
C ASN A 355 9.15 1.48 11.89
N MET A 356 9.43 2.19 10.78
CA MET A 356 8.70 3.44 10.46
C MET A 356 7.18 3.23 10.32
N ASP A 357 6.73 2.00 10.15
CA ASP A 357 5.30 1.63 10.17
C ASP A 357 4.66 1.65 11.56
N ASP A 358 5.38 1.34 12.63
CA ASP A 358 4.75 0.95 13.91
C ASP A 358 4.28 2.15 14.73
N ASN A 359 5.07 3.23 14.77
CA ASN A 359 4.73 4.46 15.50
C ASN A 359 3.57 5.22 14.83
N LEU A 360 3.59 5.31 13.51
CA LEU A 360 2.50 5.92 12.75
C LEU A 360 1.22 5.07 12.85
N ARG A 361 1.34 3.74 12.78
CA ARG A 361 0.21 2.82 13.01
C ARG A 361 -0.36 2.95 14.43
N ALA A 362 0.48 3.07 15.46
CA ALA A 362 0.04 3.25 16.84
C ALA A 362 -0.72 4.59 17.02
N LEU A 363 -0.22 5.68 16.44
CA LEU A 363 -0.89 6.98 16.45
C LEU A 363 -2.26 6.90 15.74
N CYS A 364 -2.30 6.38 14.52
CA CYS A 364 -3.54 6.21 13.75
C CYS A 364 -4.55 5.31 14.47
N SER A 365 -4.09 4.22 15.08
CA SER A 365 -4.93 3.29 15.86
C SER A 365 -5.53 3.97 17.09
N THR A 366 -4.73 4.76 17.81
CA THR A 366 -5.21 5.52 18.97
C THR A 366 -6.29 6.52 18.57
N ILE A 367 -6.05 7.27 17.48
CA ILE A 367 -7.02 8.24 16.98
C ILE A 367 -8.31 7.54 16.53
N LEU A 368 -8.20 6.39 15.85
CA LEU A 368 -9.35 5.60 15.40
C LEU A 368 -10.21 5.14 16.58
N ILE A 369 -9.59 4.60 17.64
CA ILE A 369 -10.31 4.20 18.86
C ILE A 369 -11.03 5.39 19.48
N LEU A 370 -10.33 6.52 19.67
CA LEU A 370 -10.89 7.69 20.34
C LEU A 370 -12.07 8.29 19.55
N THR A 371 -11.90 8.42 18.24
CA THR A 371 -12.93 9.00 17.35
C THR A 371 -14.15 8.09 17.22
N SER A 372 -13.96 6.79 16.98
CA SER A 372 -15.08 5.84 16.89
C SER A 372 -15.82 5.68 18.21
N SER A 373 -15.12 5.69 19.35
CA SER A 373 -15.76 5.68 20.68
C SER A 373 -16.64 6.91 20.91
N LEU A 374 -16.14 8.10 20.55
CA LEU A 374 -16.91 9.33 20.64
C LEU A 374 -18.15 9.27 19.75
N PHE A 375 -18.01 8.81 18.50
CA PHE A 375 -19.13 8.73 17.56
C PHE A 375 -20.22 7.77 18.01
N LEU A 376 -19.86 6.59 18.55
CA LEU A 376 -20.83 5.64 19.08
C LEU A 376 -21.67 6.24 20.22
N VAL A 377 -21.04 6.99 21.13
CA VAL A 377 -21.74 7.70 22.22
C VAL A 377 -22.69 8.75 21.67
N LEU A 378 -22.22 9.57 20.73
CA LEU A 378 -23.03 10.64 20.14
C LEU A 378 -24.23 10.09 19.36
N GLN A 379 -24.03 9.05 18.56
CA GLN A 379 -25.05 8.40 17.73
C GLN A 379 -26.13 7.72 18.58
N SER A 380 -25.73 6.90 19.55
CA SER A 380 -26.65 6.21 20.47
C SER A 380 -27.60 7.18 21.13
N ARG A 381 -27.05 8.32 21.57
CA ARG A 381 -27.80 9.34 22.26
C ARG A 381 -28.72 10.13 21.33
N LEU A 382 -28.24 10.47 20.12
CA LEU A 382 -29.06 11.14 19.11
C LEU A 382 -30.29 10.30 18.75
N ILE A 383 -30.08 9.01 18.49
CA ILE A 383 -31.16 8.04 18.19
C ILE A 383 -32.15 7.97 19.36
N TRP A 384 -31.66 7.85 20.60
CA TRP A 384 -32.50 7.78 21.79
C TRP A 384 -33.39 9.04 21.98
N ILE A 385 -32.83 10.24 21.80
CA ILE A 385 -33.59 11.49 21.95
C ILE A 385 -34.70 11.59 20.91
N ILE A 386 -34.37 11.28 19.64
CA ILE A 386 -35.33 11.36 18.55
C ILE A 386 -36.47 10.36 18.74
N THR A 387 -36.14 9.14 19.17
CA THR A 387 -37.13 8.06 19.35
C THR A 387 -38.02 8.27 20.57
N LYS A 388 -37.46 8.75 21.69
CA LYS A 388 -38.19 8.91 22.95
C LYS A 388 -39.09 10.15 23.00
N ASN A 389 -38.70 11.24 22.33
CA ASN A 389 -39.46 12.49 22.36
C ASN A 389 -40.58 12.48 21.30
N LYS A 390 -41.85 12.53 21.74
CA LYS A 390 -43.03 12.56 20.86
C LYS A 390 -43.02 13.71 19.84
N GLU A 391 -42.40 14.85 20.15
CA GLU A 391 -42.24 15.96 19.19
C GLU A 391 -41.35 15.57 18.01
N PHE A 392 -40.29 14.80 18.25
CA PHE A 392 -39.36 14.38 17.22
C PHE A 392 -39.84 13.12 16.51
N SER A 393 -40.35 12.12 17.23
CA SER A 393 -40.79 10.85 16.65
C SER A 393 -42.07 10.95 15.82
N SER A 394 -42.82 12.06 15.92
CA SER A 394 -43.97 12.34 15.04
C SER A 394 -43.61 13.15 13.78
N ASN A 395 -42.38 13.66 13.69
CA ASN A 395 -41.95 14.49 12.58
C ASN A 395 -41.02 13.72 11.64
N LEU A 396 -41.49 13.51 10.39
CA LEU A 396 -40.82 12.75 9.35
C LEU A 396 -39.34 13.11 9.16
N SER A 397 -38.99 14.40 9.30
CA SER A 397 -37.61 14.86 9.17
C SER A 397 -36.67 14.28 10.23
N TYR A 398 -37.14 14.21 11.49
CA TYR A 398 -36.34 13.69 12.59
C TYR A 398 -36.28 12.17 12.55
N ILE A 399 -37.38 11.52 12.15
CA ILE A 399 -37.41 10.07 11.87
C ILE A 399 -36.34 9.72 10.81
N ILE A 400 -36.27 10.47 9.71
CA ILE A 400 -35.26 10.24 8.67
C ILE A 400 -33.85 10.45 9.23
N ILE A 401 -33.61 11.49 10.04
CA ILE A 401 -32.29 11.69 10.70
C ILE A 401 -31.91 10.49 11.56
N ALA A 402 -32.84 9.96 12.37
CA ALA A 402 -32.58 8.76 13.17
C ALA A 402 -32.28 7.54 12.28
N VAL A 403 -33.06 7.33 11.22
CA VAL A 403 -32.83 6.24 10.25
C VAL A 403 -31.48 6.38 9.55
N CYS A 404 -31.04 7.59 9.22
CA CYS A 404 -29.71 7.84 8.64
C CYS A 404 -28.57 7.55 9.61
N THR A 405 -28.81 7.70 10.92
CA THR A 405 -27.79 7.52 11.97
C THR A 405 -27.63 6.04 12.38
N VAL A 406 -28.65 5.21 12.14
CA VAL A 406 -28.63 3.78 12.53
C VAL A 406 -27.55 2.98 11.80
N PRO A 407 -27.34 3.12 10.47
CA PRO A 407 -26.25 2.44 9.75
C PRO A 407 -24.84 2.88 10.17
N ASP A 408 -24.69 4.11 10.68
CA ASP A 408 -23.39 4.64 11.10
C ASP A 408 -22.86 3.91 12.35
N PHE A 409 -23.76 3.41 13.21
CA PHE A 409 -23.41 2.74 14.46
C PHE A 409 -22.60 1.46 14.24
N PRO A 410 -23.06 0.44 13.47
CA PRO A 410 -22.27 -0.76 13.21
C PRO A 410 -20.96 -0.45 12.46
N GLN A 411 -20.93 0.58 11.61
CA GLN A 411 -19.69 1.02 10.96
C GLN A 411 -18.67 1.56 11.97
N ASN A 412 -19.07 2.43 12.88
CA ASN A 412 -18.17 2.95 13.92
C ASN A 412 -17.76 1.89 14.93
N LEU A 413 -18.65 0.93 15.22
CA LEU A 413 -18.31 -0.22 16.06
C LEU A 413 -17.23 -1.09 15.40
N ALA A 414 -17.34 -1.34 14.09
CA ALA A 414 -16.32 -2.05 13.34
C ALA A 414 -14.97 -1.30 13.33
N HIS A 415 -14.96 0.02 13.14
CA HIS A 415 -13.74 0.83 13.23
C HIS A 415 -13.11 0.86 14.62
N LEU A 416 -13.94 0.95 15.68
CA LEU A 416 -13.46 0.85 17.06
C LEU A 416 -12.77 -0.49 17.30
N ILE A 417 -13.42 -1.59 16.91
CA ILE A 417 -12.87 -2.93 17.08
C ILE A 417 -11.61 -3.10 16.22
N SER A 418 -11.57 -2.53 15.01
CA SER A 418 -10.37 -2.52 14.14
C SER A 418 -9.19 -1.80 14.80
N GLY A 419 -9.44 -0.63 15.42
CA GLY A 419 -8.45 0.11 16.17
C GLY A 419 -7.97 -0.64 17.42
N ILE A 420 -8.84 -1.39 18.10
CA ILE A 420 -8.45 -2.25 19.23
C ILE A 420 -7.61 -3.44 18.72
N HIS A 421 -8.06 -4.11 17.65
CA HIS A 421 -7.37 -5.25 17.05
C HIS A 421 -5.95 -4.92 16.57
N SER A 422 -5.70 -3.69 16.12
CA SER A 422 -4.34 -3.29 15.70
C SER A 422 -3.33 -3.32 16.86
N PHE A 423 -3.76 -3.15 18.11
CA PHE A 423 -2.90 -3.25 19.29
C PHE A 423 -2.75 -4.67 19.85
N PHE A 424 -3.71 -5.57 19.61
CA PHE A 424 -3.77 -6.88 20.27
C PHE A 424 -3.65 -8.05 19.26
N PRO A 425 -2.45 -8.64 19.10
CA PRO A 425 -2.22 -9.77 18.19
C PRO A 425 -3.05 -11.01 18.51
N GLN A 426 -3.46 -11.19 19.77
CA GLN A 426 -4.20 -12.38 20.22
C GLN A 426 -5.59 -12.56 19.56
N PHE A 427 -6.09 -11.56 18.84
CA PHE A 427 -7.35 -11.67 18.07
C PHE A 427 -7.16 -12.26 16.66
N HIS A 428 -5.93 -12.59 16.24
CA HIS A 428 -5.66 -13.36 15.02
C HIS A 428 -6.31 -14.76 15.12
N GLY A 429 -7.38 -14.98 14.33
CA GLY A 429 -8.08 -16.26 14.23
C GLY A 429 -9.60 -16.21 14.41
N LEU A 430 -10.17 -15.06 14.77
CA LEU A 430 -11.61 -14.85 14.80
C LEU A 430 -12.15 -14.44 13.42
N TYR A 431 -11.83 -15.24 12.39
CA TYR A 431 -12.16 -14.94 10.99
C TYR A 431 -13.65 -14.56 10.81
N ALA A 432 -14.54 -15.31 11.45
CA ALA A 432 -15.98 -15.03 11.42
C ALA A 432 -16.34 -13.65 12.02
N VAL A 433 -15.70 -13.23 13.10
CA VAL A 433 -15.96 -11.93 13.73
C VAL A 433 -15.41 -10.82 12.84
N THR A 434 -14.21 -10.98 12.29
CA THR A 434 -13.63 -9.99 11.39
C THR A 434 -14.46 -9.84 10.13
N THR A 435 -14.84 -10.93 9.46
CA THR A 435 -15.69 -10.88 8.26
C THR A 435 -17.03 -10.19 8.53
N VAL A 436 -17.68 -10.48 9.67
CA VAL A 436 -18.93 -9.81 10.06
C VAL A 436 -18.74 -8.31 10.27
N LEU A 437 -17.66 -7.91 10.96
CA LEU A 437 -17.40 -6.49 11.23
C LEU A 437 -17.07 -5.71 9.97
N GLY A 438 -16.23 -6.25 9.09
CA GLY A 438 -15.93 -5.63 7.80
C GLY A 438 -17.18 -5.51 6.91
N SER A 439 -18.02 -6.54 6.90
CA SER A 439 -19.31 -6.54 6.20
C SER A 439 -20.24 -5.44 6.72
N CYS A 440 -20.31 -5.29 8.05
CA CYS A 440 -21.08 -4.24 8.71
C CYS A 440 -20.56 -2.84 8.39
N ALA A 441 -19.23 -2.65 8.30
CA ALA A 441 -18.63 -1.37 7.94
C ALA A 441 -18.99 -0.94 6.51
N ALA A 442 -18.78 -1.83 5.53
CA ALA A 442 -19.08 -1.55 4.12
C ALA A 442 -20.59 -1.46 3.83
N GLY A 443 -21.40 -2.35 4.43
CA GLY A 443 -22.85 -2.31 4.31
C GLY A 443 -23.46 -1.06 4.98
N GLY A 444 -22.94 -0.69 6.15
CA GLY A 444 -23.34 0.51 6.89
C GLY A 444 -23.06 1.79 6.10
N PHE A 445 -21.87 1.91 5.50
CA PHE A 445 -21.51 3.06 4.67
C PHE A 445 -22.46 3.25 3.49
N ASN A 446 -22.74 2.18 2.73
CA ASN A 446 -23.66 2.27 1.60
C ASN A 446 -25.09 2.62 2.03
N ALA A 447 -25.58 2.03 3.13
CA ALA A 447 -26.88 2.35 3.69
C ALA A 447 -26.96 3.81 4.19
N MET A 448 -25.88 4.35 4.76
CA MET A 448 -25.77 5.78 5.12
C MET A 448 -25.93 6.65 3.87
N VAL A 449 -25.17 6.38 2.81
CA VAL A 449 -25.22 7.18 1.56
C VAL A 449 -26.62 7.19 0.95
N ILE A 450 -27.26 6.02 0.88
CA ILE A 450 -28.65 5.85 0.39
C ILE A 450 -29.65 6.63 1.26
N SER A 451 -29.46 6.63 2.59
CA SER A 451 -30.34 7.33 3.52
C SER A 451 -30.17 8.85 3.44
N GLN A 452 -28.94 9.33 3.24
CA GLN A 452 -28.64 10.76 3.02
C GLN A 452 -29.25 11.28 1.71
N PHE A 453 -29.26 10.45 0.67
CA PHE A 453 -29.98 10.75 -0.57
C PHE A 453 -31.48 10.97 -0.33
N ALA A 454 -32.12 10.05 0.41
CA ALA A 454 -33.53 10.18 0.75
C ALA A 454 -33.82 11.44 1.58
N LEU A 455 -32.93 11.80 2.52
CA LEU A 455 -33.04 13.03 3.29
C LEU A 455 -32.94 14.28 2.40
N ALA A 456 -32.01 14.30 1.44
CA ALA A 456 -31.86 15.40 0.50
C ALA A 456 -33.13 15.61 -0.34
N LEU A 457 -33.68 14.54 -0.92
CA LEU A 457 -34.93 14.59 -1.69
C LEU A 457 -36.10 15.11 -0.86
N ASN A 458 -36.26 14.61 0.38
CA ASN A 458 -37.30 15.09 1.30
C ASN A 458 -37.23 16.60 1.52
N ARG A 459 -36.00 17.14 1.65
CA ARG A 459 -35.80 18.56 1.90
C ARG A 459 -36.11 19.39 0.67
N LEU A 460 -35.76 18.93 -0.52
CA LEU A 460 -36.13 19.59 -1.77
C LEU A 460 -37.65 19.72 -1.92
N ASP A 461 -38.43 18.72 -1.46
CA ASP A 461 -39.89 18.76 -1.51
C ASP A 461 -40.53 19.83 -0.59
N VAL A 462 -39.86 20.23 0.49
CA VAL A 462 -40.36 21.26 1.44
C VAL A 462 -40.28 22.69 0.87
N PHE A 463 -39.40 22.95 -0.10
CA PHE A 463 -39.11 24.31 -0.59
C PHE A 463 -39.95 24.74 -1.81
N LYS A 464 -41.11 24.10 -2.05
CA LYS A 464 -41.95 24.41 -3.22
C LYS A 464 -42.75 25.71 -3.05
N PRO A 465 -42.72 26.63 -4.03
CA PRO A 465 -43.70 27.72 -4.12
C PRO A 465 -45.12 27.13 -4.33
N LYS A 466 -46.15 27.76 -3.77
CA LYS A 466 -47.56 27.30 -3.88
C LYS A 466 -48.12 27.28 -5.32
N ASN A 467 -47.41 27.84 -6.32
CA ASN A 467 -47.92 28.13 -7.66
C ASN A 467 -47.23 27.33 -8.78
N TRP A 468 -46.68 26.13 -8.50
CA TRP A 468 -46.09 25.28 -9.54
C TRP A 468 -47.11 24.26 -10.10
N ASP A 469 -47.12 24.13 -11.43
CA ASP A 469 -48.17 23.51 -12.27
C ASP A 469 -48.29 21.96 -12.14
N PHE A 470 -49.30 21.35 -12.78
CA PHE A 470 -49.65 19.91 -12.68
C PHE A 470 -48.46 18.93 -12.87
N HIS A 471 -47.53 19.24 -13.78
CA HIS A 471 -46.30 18.44 -13.97
C HIS A 471 -45.41 18.37 -12.71
N HIS A 472 -45.44 19.38 -11.84
CA HIS A 472 -44.68 19.38 -10.59
C HIS A 472 -45.32 18.56 -9.47
N GLN A 473 -46.65 18.41 -9.44
CA GLN A 473 -47.31 17.49 -8.50
C GLN A 473 -46.98 16.02 -8.80
N ILE A 474 -46.86 15.68 -10.09
CA ILE A 474 -46.39 14.37 -10.54
C ILE A 474 -44.95 14.15 -10.08
N MET A 475 -44.04 15.10 -10.33
CA MET A 475 -42.64 15.01 -9.88
C MET A 475 -42.51 14.96 -8.34
N SER A 476 -43.40 15.62 -7.59
CA SER A 476 -43.48 15.52 -6.13
C SER A 476 -43.85 14.12 -5.66
N SER A 477 -44.85 13.53 -6.29
CA SER A 477 -45.35 12.21 -5.95
C SER A 477 -44.29 11.15 -6.28
N ILE A 478 -43.58 11.32 -7.40
CA ILE A 478 -42.41 10.52 -7.77
C ILE A 478 -41.29 10.68 -6.75
N SER A 479 -40.92 11.92 -6.36
CA SER A 479 -39.89 12.18 -5.34
C SER A 479 -40.20 11.52 -4.00
N THR A 480 -41.44 11.66 -3.52
CA THR A 480 -41.89 11.05 -2.26
C THR A 480 -41.92 9.52 -2.35
N LEU A 481 -42.31 8.95 -3.49
CA LEU A 481 -42.28 7.51 -3.75
C LEU A 481 -40.85 6.98 -3.78
N VAL A 482 -39.94 7.67 -4.49
CA VAL A 482 -38.51 7.35 -4.57
C VAL A 482 -37.88 7.40 -3.18
N MET A 483 -38.17 8.43 -2.38
CA MET A 483 -37.71 8.53 -0.99
C MET A 483 -38.18 7.35 -0.14
N LYS A 484 -39.48 7.00 -0.19
CA LYS A 484 -40.03 5.87 0.57
C LYS A 484 -39.42 4.53 0.16
N LEU A 485 -39.25 4.31 -1.15
CA LEU A 485 -38.59 3.12 -1.69
C LEU A 485 -37.12 3.06 -1.26
N THR A 486 -36.41 4.19 -1.31
CA THR A 486 -35.00 4.31 -0.91
C THR A 486 -34.81 3.99 0.57
N LEU A 487 -35.67 4.51 1.45
CA LEU A 487 -35.65 4.21 2.89
C LEU A 487 -36.04 2.76 3.20
N PHE A 488 -36.90 2.14 2.39
CA PHE A 488 -37.28 0.73 2.53
C PHE A 488 -36.19 -0.23 2.02
N LEU A 489 -35.49 0.15 0.95
CA LEU A 489 -34.45 -0.68 0.32
C LEU A 489 -33.10 -0.56 1.04
N SER A 490 -32.79 0.55 1.72
CA SER A 490 -31.51 0.77 2.41
C SER A 490 -31.15 -0.32 3.44
N PRO A 491 -32.04 -0.74 4.36
CA PRO A 491 -31.75 -1.86 5.27
C PRO A 491 -31.61 -3.19 4.54
N SER A 492 -32.46 -3.43 3.53
CA SER A 492 -32.45 -4.64 2.70
C SER A 492 -31.14 -4.80 1.93
N TYR A 493 -30.57 -3.68 1.51
CA TYR A 493 -29.29 -3.60 0.83
C TYR A 493 -28.12 -3.91 1.75
N GLY A 494 -28.07 -3.29 2.94
CA GLY A 494 -27.05 -3.58 3.94
C GLY A 494 -27.08 -5.05 4.39
N VAL A 495 -28.26 -5.63 4.54
CA VAL A 495 -28.45 -7.05 4.88
C VAL A 495 -28.05 -7.96 3.73
N CYS A 496 -28.46 -7.68 2.49
CA CYS A 496 -28.10 -8.48 1.32
C CYS A 496 -26.58 -8.46 1.09
N TYR A 497 -25.99 -7.28 1.19
CA TYR A 497 -24.55 -7.08 1.10
C TYR A 497 -23.81 -7.84 2.21
N ALA A 498 -24.19 -7.65 3.47
CA ALA A 498 -23.57 -8.35 4.59
C ALA A 498 -23.74 -9.87 4.49
N THR A 499 -24.90 -10.35 4.02
CA THR A 499 -25.15 -11.78 3.83
C THR A 499 -24.30 -12.36 2.70
N CYS A 500 -24.14 -11.63 1.59
CA CYS A 500 -23.27 -12.05 0.49
C CYS A 500 -21.80 -12.10 0.93
N VAL A 501 -21.32 -11.09 1.67
CA VAL A 501 -19.94 -11.04 2.16
C VAL A 501 -19.70 -12.07 3.26
N ILE A 502 -20.66 -12.35 4.15
CA ILE A 502 -20.53 -13.37 5.20
C ILE A 502 -20.56 -14.80 4.63
N ILE A 503 -21.41 -15.06 3.63
CA ILE A 503 -21.59 -16.42 3.08
C ILE A 503 -20.55 -16.74 2.00
N PHE A 504 -20.19 -15.77 1.17
CA PHE A 504 -19.37 -15.97 -0.03
C PHE A 504 -18.08 -15.16 -0.05
N GLY A 505 -17.98 -14.13 0.80
CA GLY A 505 -16.85 -13.22 0.84
C GLY A 505 -15.79 -13.70 1.82
N HIS A 506 -14.60 -13.98 1.30
CA HIS A 506 -13.43 -14.17 2.14
C HIS A 506 -12.88 -12.82 2.62
N PHE A 507 -13.69 -12.05 3.34
CA PHE A 507 -13.37 -10.66 3.74
C PHE A 507 -12.57 -10.64 5.03
N THR A 508 -11.35 -10.12 4.98
CA THR A 508 -10.39 -10.15 6.09
C THR A 508 -9.84 -8.76 6.41
N PHE A 509 -9.28 -8.61 7.61
CA PHE A 509 -8.67 -7.37 8.08
C PHE A 509 -7.16 -7.48 8.01
N ASP A 510 -6.50 -6.56 7.32
CA ASP A 510 -5.05 -6.44 7.33
C ASP A 510 -4.66 -5.44 8.41
N ARG A 511 -3.93 -5.96 9.39
CA ARG A 511 -3.43 -5.20 10.53
C ARG A 511 -2.37 -4.17 10.15
N ALA A 512 -1.57 -4.44 9.11
CA ALA A 512 -0.53 -3.54 8.65
C ALA A 512 -1.13 -2.29 7.99
N THR A 513 -2.11 -2.49 7.12
CA THR A 513 -2.81 -1.40 6.43
C THR A 513 -4.03 -0.85 7.18
N MET A 514 -4.42 -1.49 8.29
CA MET A 514 -5.64 -1.20 9.05
C MET A 514 -6.90 -1.21 8.17
N SER A 515 -6.93 -2.09 7.16
CA SER A 515 -7.93 -2.08 6.10
C SER A 515 -8.62 -3.42 5.94
N TRP A 516 -9.85 -3.36 5.41
CA TRP A 516 -10.64 -4.54 5.10
C TRP A 516 -10.57 -4.84 3.61
N PHE A 517 -10.33 -6.08 3.23
CA PHE A 517 -10.22 -6.48 1.83
C PHE A 517 -10.74 -7.89 1.60
N TYR A 518 -11.15 -8.17 0.36
CA TYR A 518 -11.46 -9.52 -0.08
C TYR A 518 -10.16 -10.28 -0.32
N ASP A 519 -10.09 -11.48 0.23
CA ASP A 519 -9.13 -12.47 -0.20
C ASP A 519 -9.56 -13.01 -1.56
N VAL A 520 -9.13 -12.31 -2.61
CA VAL A 520 -9.45 -12.61 -4.01
C VAL A 520 -8.84 -13.92 -4.52
N THR A 521 -8.10 -14.66 -3.67
CA THR A 521 -7.70 -16.04 -4.00
C THR A 521 -8.91 -16.98 -4.10
N TYR A 522 -10.03 -16.61 -3.48
CA TYR A 522 -11.29 -17.33 -3.59
C TYR A 522 -12.17 -16.74 -4.71
N PRO A 523 -12.64 -17.55 -5.68
CA PRO A 523 -13.47 -17.06 -6.79
C PRO A 523 -14.74 -16.32 -6.36
N SER A 524 -15.36 -16.76 -5.27
CA SER A 524 -16.53 -16.12 -4.68
C SER A 524 -16.21 -14.72 -4.14
N ALA A 525 -15.04 -14.56 -3.51
CA ALA A 525 -14.57 -13.28 -2.99
C ALA A 525 -14.15 -12.32 -4.11
N ALA A 526 -13.52 -12.83 -5.19
CA ALA A 526 -13.21 -12.04 -6.38
C ALA A 526 -14.48 -11.53 -7.10
N PHE A 527 -15.52 -12.37 -7.19
CA PHE A 527 -16.83 -11.95 -7.68
C PHE A 527 -17.45 -10.88 -6.77
N CYS A 528 -17.47 -11.09 -5.45
CA CYS A 528 -18.00 -10.12 -4.49
C CYS A 528 -17.25 -8.78 -4.56
N SER A 529 -15.92 -8.78 -4.68
CA SER A 529 -15.11 -7.57 -4.85
C SER A 529 -15.48 -6.79 -6.10
N THR A 530 -15.62 -7.49 -7.24
CA THR A 530 -16.02 -6.87 -8.50
C THR A 530 -17.45 -6.33 -8.42
N PHE A 531 -18.36 -7.09 -7.82
CA PHE A 531 -19.74 -6.68 -7.63
C PHE A 531 -19.85 -5.46 -6.72
N GLU A 532 -19.16 -5.44 -5.57
CA GLU A 532 -19.12 -4.28 -4.67
C GLU A 532 -18.59 -3.04 -5.37
N PHE A 533 -17.55 -3.17 -6.21
CA PHE A 533 -17.01 -2.04 -6.95
C PHE A 533 -18.08 -1.38 -7.83
N TRP A 534 -18.77 -2.16 -8.68
CA TRP A 534 -19.84 -1.64 -9.55
C TRP A 534 -21.00 -1.05 -8.77
N LEU A 535 -21.32 -1.69 -7.66
CA LEU A 535 -22.37 -1.29 -6.76
C LEU A 535 -22.05 0.06 -6.07
N THR A 536 -20.84 0.21 -5.55
CA THR A 536 -20.33 1.43 -4.91
C THR A 536 -20.17 2.57 -5.91
N MET A 537 -19.76 2.27 -7.14
CA MET A 537 -19.72 3.24 -8.23
C MET A 537 -21.12 3.78 -8.56
N SER A 538 -22.11 2.90 -8.63
CA SER A 538 -23.50 3.30 -8.88
C SER A 538 -24.03 4.23 -7.77
N VAL A 539 -23.76 3.88 -6.51
CA VAL A 539 -24.12 4.71 -5.34
C VAL A 539 -23.40 6.07 -5.37
N SER A 540 -22.12 6.09 -5.75
CA SER A 540 -21.30 7.30 -5.86
C SER A 540 -21.80 8.24 -6.96
N VAL A 541 -22.17 7.72 -8.13
CA VAL A 541 -22.77 8.49 -9.23
C VAL A 541 -24.11 9.11 -8.80
N LEU A 542 -24.98 8.33 -8.15
CA LEU A 542 -26.24 8.84 -7.61
C LEU A 542 -26.01 9.94 -6.56
N THR A 543 -25.01 9.76 -5.70
CA THR A 543 -24.62 10.75 -4.69
C THR A 543 -24.16 12.06 -5.34
N LEU A 544 -23.36 11.98 -6.40
CA LEU A 544 -22.86 13.14 -7.12
C LEU A 544 -23.99 13.89 -7.85
N ILE A 545 -24.91 13.18 -8.50
CA ILE A 545 -26.10 13.77 -9.14
C ILE A 545 -26.93 14.52 -8.11
N THR A 546 -27.13 13.91 -6.93
CA THR A 546 -27.88 14.52 -5.82
C THR A 546 -27.20 15.76 -5.29
N TYR A 547 -25.89 15.70 -5.09
CA TYR A 547 -25.09 16.82 -4.63
C TYR A 547 -25.28 18.05 -5.54
N PHE A 548 -25.17 17.86 -6.85
CA PHE A 548 -25.43 18.93 -7.82
C PHE A 548 -26.89 19.38 -7.82
N GLY A 549 -27.84 18.47 -7.64
CA GLY A 549 -29.26 18.81 -7.49
C GLY A 549 -29.54 19.70 -6.29
N VAL A 550 -28.99 19.37 -5.12
CA VAL A 550 -29.09 20.19 -3.90
C VAL A 550 -28.43 21.55 -4.09
N LEU A 551 -27.24 21.59 -4.68
CA LEU A 551 -26.52 22.82 -4.96
C LEU A 551 -27.31 23.74 -5.91
N TYR A 552 -27.87 23.19 -6.98
CA TYR A 552 -28.72 23.90 -7.93
C TYR A 552 -29.96 24.50 -7.25
N CYS A 553 -30.64 23.72 -6.42
CA CYS A 553 -31.79 24.20 -5.65
C CYS A 553 -31.40 25.34 -4.69
N MET A 554 -30.24 25.27 -4.04
CA MET A 554 -29.74 26.36 -3.19
C MET A 554 -29.47 27.65 -3.98
N VAL A 555 -28.95 27.54 -5.21
CA VAL A 555 -28.75 28.69 -6.11
C VAL A 555 -30.09 29.29 -6.53
N ILE A 556 -31.07 28.48 -6.90
CA ILE A 556 -32.44 28.95 -7.22
C ILE A 556 -33.05 29.65 -6.00
N MET A 557 -32.94 29.09 -4.80
CA MET A 557 -33.49 29.70 -3.59
C MET A 557 -32.93 31.10 -3.31
N LYS A 558 -31.62 31.31 -3.56
CA LYS A 558 -30.97 32.62 -3.47
C LYS A 558 -31.53 33.62 -4.50
N ASN A 559 -31.88 33.14 -5.69
CA ASN A 559 -32.41 33.96 -6.78
C ASN A 559 -33.93 34.23 -6.66
N VAL A 560 -34.71 33.33 -6.05
CA VAL A 560 -36.16 33.51 -5.83
C VAL A 560 -36.43 34.47 -4.65
N THR A 561 -35.61 34.40 -3.60
CA THR A 561 -35.68 35.33 -2.45
C THR A 561 -35.34 36.79 -2.80
N THR A 562 -34.71 37.02 -3.96
CA THR A 562 -34.35 38.35 -4.46
C THR A 562 -35.41 38.97 -5.40
N ILE A 563 -36.36 38.18 -5.94
CA ILE A 563 -37.28 38.64 -7.01
C ILE A 563 -38.75 38.74 -6.57
N ASN A 564 -39.22 37.96 -5.61
CA ASN A 564 -40.62 37.99 -5.13
C ASN A 564 -40.71 37.98 -3.60
N LYS A 565 -41.78 38.60 -3.04
CA LYS A 565 -42.04 38.72 -1.58
C LYS A 565 -41.64 37.45 -0.82
N PRO A 566 -40.95 37.56 0.33
CA PRO A 566 -40.26 36.45 0.95
C PRO A 566 -41.27 35.43 1.48
N GLN A 567 -41.35 34.26 0.84
CA GLN A 567 -41.69 33.07 1.61
C GLN A 567 -40.65 33.00 2.73
N ARG A 568 -41.11 33.05 4.00
CA ARG A 568 -40.27 32.88 5.19
C ARG A 568 -39.69 31.45 5.16
N ILE A 569 -38.60 31.25 4.43
CA ILE A 569 -37.76 30.07 4.57
C ILE A 569 -37.11 30.18 5.94
N SER A 570 -37.34 29.19 6.80
CA SER A 570 -36.81 29.27 8.16
C SER A 570 -35.29 29.14 8.11
N GLY A 571 -34.56 29.95 8.88
CA GLY A 571 -33.09 29.83 8.95
C GLY A 571 -32.61 28.46 9.47
N ALA A 572 -33.51 27.65 10.04
CA ALA A 572 -33.24 26.27 10.42
C ALA A 572 -33.13 25.34 9.20
N GLU A 573 -33.94 25.53 8.17
CA GLU A 573 -33.96 24.70 6.96
C GLU A 573 -32.72 24.93 6.10
N VAL A 574 -32.28 26.19 5.95
CA VAL A 574 -31.03 26.53 5.25
C VAL A 574 -29.81 25.89 5.92
N ARG A 575 -29.78 25.88 7.27
CA ARG A 575 -28.69 25.25 8.03
C ARG A 575 -28.68 23.73 7.88
N LEU A 576 -29.85 23.10 7.77
CA LEU A 576 -29.96 21.66 7.52
C LEU A 576 -29.54 21.28 6.10
N LEU A 577 -29.83 22.13 5.10
CA LEU A 577 -29.40 21.91 3.72
C LEU A 577 -27.87 22.08 3.56
N ALA A 578 -27.29 23.08 4.24
CA ALA A 578 -25.84 23.26 4.30
C ALA A 578 -25.13 22.07 5.00
N CYS A 579 -25.73 21.53 6.06
CA CYS A 579 -25.28 20.32 6.73
C CYS A 579 -25.22 19.12 5.78
N ALA A 580 -26.28 18.92 4.98
CA ALA A 580 -26.31 17.84 3.98
C ALA A 580 -25.21 18.02 2.92
N LEU A 581 -25.00 19.24 2.40
CA LEU A 581 -23.93 19.52 1.44
C LEU A 581 -22.53 19.18 1.98
N VAL A 582 -22.23 19.52 3.24
CA VAL A 582 -20.93 19.21 3.85
C VAL A 582 -20.75 17.70 4.00
N GLN A 583 -21.79 16.98 4.42
CA GLN A 583 -21.77 15.51 4.50
C GLN A 583 -21.51 14.88 3.12
N PHE A 584 -22.18 15.37 2.06
CA PHE A 584 -21.96 14.89 0.69
C PHE A 584 -20.54 15.17 0.19
N SER A 585 -19.98 16.36 0.45
CA SER A 585 -18.59 16.66 0.08
C SER A 585 -17.61 15.69 0.72
N ILE A 586 -17.84 15.32 1.98
CA ILE A 586 -17.00 14.36 2.71
C ILE A 586 -17.14 12.94 2.13
N ILE A 587 -18.35 12.52 1.77
CA ILE A 587 -18.59 11.23 1.09
C ILE A 587 -17.86 11.19 -0.26
N VAL A 588 -17.89 12.28 -1.03
CA VAL A 588 -17.18 12.38 -2.32
C VAL A 588 -15.66 12.31 -2.12
N ILE A 589 -15.11 13.06 -1.15
CA ILE A 589 -13.66 13.02 -0.83
C ILE A 589 -13.25 11.62 -0.38
N SER A 590 -14.05 10.97 0.46
CA SER A 590 -13.80 9.60 0.92
C SER A 590 -13.75 8.63 -0.26
N ASN A 591 -14.73 8.66 -1.16
CA ASN A 591 -14.73 7.80 -2.35
C ASN A 591 -13.53 8.10 -3.28
N LEU A 592 -13.19 9.37 -3.50
CA LEU A 592 -12.04 9.75 -4.33
C LEU A 592 -10.72 9.29 -3.73
N SER A 593 -10.58 9.26 -2.40
CA SER A 593 -9.35 8.88 -1.72
C SER A 593 -8.91 7.44 -2.03
N TRP A 594 -9.83 6.54 -2.38
CA TRP A 594 -9.52 5.17 -2.82
C TRP A 594 -8.91 5.09 -4.22
N TYR A 595 -9.05 6.14 -5.02
CA TYR A 595 -8.57 6.19 -6.42
C TYR A 595 -7.32 7.05 -6.61
N VAL A 596 -6.82 7.68 -5.54
CA VAL A 596 -5.59 8.46 -5.59
C VAL A 596 -4.40 7.53 -5.35
N PRO A 597 -3.51 7.33 -6.33
CA PRO A 597 -2.31 6.53 -6.11
C PRO A 597 -1.43 7.16 -5.02
N ASN A 598 -0.79 6.32 -4.21
CA ASN A 598 0.15 6.69 -3.14
C ASN A 598 -0.47 7.25 -1.83
N ILE A 599 -1.80 7.16 -1.62
CA ILE A 599 -2.35 7.34 -0.26
C ILE A 599 -2.24 6.02 0.49
N PRO A 600 -1.56 5.97 1.65
CA PRO A 600 -1.48 4.74 2.44
C PRO A 600 -2.88 4.27 2.87
N PRO A 601 -3.21 2.97 2.78
CA PRO A 601 -4.58 2.51 3.06
C PRO A 601 -5.07 2.74 4.50
N PHE A 602 -4.16 2.95 5.47
CA PHE A 602 -4.56 3.33 6.82
C PHE A 602 -5.10 4.77 6.89
N VAL A 603 -4.64 5.66 6.00
CA VAL A 603 -5.15 7.04 5.88
C VAL A 603 -6.54 7.04 5.27
N THR A 604 -6.79 6.21 4.25
CA THR A 604 -8.13 6.09 3.66
C THR A 604 -9.13 5.52 4.67
N ASN A 605 -8.73 4.53 5.47
CA ASN A 605 -9.57 4.03 6.57
C ASN A 605 -9.87 5.07 7.64
N PHE A 606 -8.92 5.93 7.96
CA PHE A 606 -9.16 7.04 8.88
C PHE A 606 -10.19 8.04 8.33
N ILE A 607 -10.06 8.43 7.05
CA ILE A 607 -11.04 9.29 6.36
C ILE A 607 -12.42 8.62 6.38
N TRP A 608 -12.45 7.31 6.13
CA TRP A 608 -13.68 6.51 6.11
C TRP A 608 -14.36 6.46 7.49
N ALA A 609 -13.62 6.26 8.58
CA ALA A 609 -14.16 6.30 9.93
C ALA A 609 -14.76 7.66 10.29
N TRP A 610 -14.15 8.76 9.82
CA TRP A 610 -14.69 10.11 9.99
C TRP A 610 -16.03 10.32 9.29
N THR A 611 -16.26 9.66 8.15
CA THR A 611 -17.52 9.81 7.41
C THR A 611 -18.73 9.31 8.19
N GLY A 612 -18.60 8.25 8.99
CA GLY A 612 -19.71 7.73 9.80
C GLY A 612 -20.07 8.60 11.00
N GLY A 613 -19.16 9.46 11.50
CA GLY A 613 -19.41 10.27 12.70
C GLY A 613 -19.84 11.71 12.43
N ILE A 614 -19.37 12.28 11.32
CA ILE A 614 -19.53 13.71 11.03
C ILE A 614 -21.01 14.09 10.90
N GLY A 615 -21.86 13.17 10.43
CA GLY A 615 -23.27 13.46 10.22
C GLY A 615 -23.98 13.84 11.52
N THR A 616 -23.72 13.07 12.57
CA THR A 616 -24.24 13.30 13.92
C THR A 616 -23.74 14.64 14.49
N ILE A 617 -22.44 14.94 14.34
CA ILE A 617 -21.86 16.23 14.78
C ILE A 617 -22.57 17.40 14.10
N MET A 618 -22.76 17.32 12.78
CA MET A 618 -23.38 18.40 12.03
C MET A 618 -24.85 18.60 12.42
N HIS A 619 -25.60 17.52 12.66
CA HIS A 619 -26.96 17.63 13.19
C HIS A 619 -27.00 18.32 14.55
N LEU A 620 -26.05 18.04 15.46
CA LEU A 620 -25.94 18.72 16.75
C LEU A 620 -25.51 20.19 16.61
N ALA A 621 -24.60 20.48 15.69
CA ALA A 621 -24.10 21.84 15.46
C ALA A 621 -25.19 22.76 14.87
N PHE A 622 -25.97 22.26 13.92
CA PHE A 622 -26.90 23.06 13.12
C PHE A 622 -28.36 22.99 13.58
N ASN A 623 -28.77 21.95 14.32
CA ASN A 623 -30.12 21.82 14.85
C ASN A 623 -30.20 22.21 16.34
N GLN A 624 -30.59 23.47 16.58
CA GLN A 624 -30.72 24.00 17.95
C GLN A 624 -31.73 23.23 18.82
N ARG A 625 -32.79 22.64 18.24
CA ARG A 625 -33.80 21.89 19.02
C ARG A 625 -33.26 20.56 19.51
N ILE A 626 -32.60 19.79 18.63
CA ILE A 626 -31.91 18.55 19.02
C ILE A 626 -30.85 18.88 20.05
N ARG A 627 -30.00 19.88 19.78
CA ARG A 627 -28.91 20.27 20.67
C ARG A 627 -29.38 20.58 22.09
N ARG A 628 -30.48 21.34 22.24
CA ARG A 628 -31.04 21.66 23.56
C ARG A 628 -31.44 20.40 24.31
N HIS A 629 -32.14 19.46 23.69
CA HIS A 629 -32.52 18.20 24.33
C HIS A 629 -31.29 17.31 24.60
N PHE A 630 -30.32 17.33 23.69
CA PHE A 630 -29.08 16.57 23.80
C PHE A 630 -28.25 16.97 25.00
N PHE A 631 -28.12 18.28 25.30
CA PHE A 631 -27.33 18.72 26.44
C PHE A 631 -28.12 18.86 27.74
N LYS A 632 -29.45 19.05 27.68
CA LYS A 632 -30.29 19.26 28.88
C LYS A 632 -30.39 18.05 29.82
N GLU A 633 -30.19 16.83 29.30
CA GLU A 633 -30.23 15.59 30.10
C GLU A 633 -28.84 15.02 30.45
N THR A 634 -27.74 15.72 30.16
CA THR A 634 -26.39 15.32 30.59
C THR A 634 -25.88 16.26 31.66
N PHE A 635 -25.48 15.70 32.80
CA PHE A 635 -24.61 16.34 33.77
C PHE A 635 -23.15 16.41 33.27
N LEU A 636 -22.93 16.89 32.04
CA LEU A 636 -21.61 17.13 31.46
C LEU A 636 -21.70 18.42 30.63
N TYR A 637 -21.57 19.55 31.34
CA TYR A 637 -21.21 20.83 30.74
C TYR A 637 -19.77 20.74 30.24
N VAL A 638 -19.54 20.06 29.11
CA VAL A 638 -18.39 20.38 28.27
C VAL A 638 -18.86 21.53 27.39
N THR A 639 -18.29 22.71 27.62
CA THR A 639 -18.49 23.93 26.84
C THR A 639 -18.11 23.67 25.38
N PHE A 640 -19.05 23.16 24.58
CA PHE A 640 -19.06 23.42 23.14
C PHE A 640 -19.34 24.91 22.97
N CYS A 641 -18.27 25.71 23.08
CA CYS A 641 -18.28 27.12 22.76
C CYS A 641 -18.84 27.25 21.33
N PRO A 642 -19.82 28.14 21.08
CA PRO A 642 -20.32 28.32 19.73
C PRO A 642 -19.13 28.81 18.88
N PHE A 643 -18.69 28.00 17.93
CA PHE A 643 -17.90 28.47 16.80
C PHE A 643 -18.67 29.64 16.21
N LYS A 644 -18.27 30.87 16.56
CA LYS A 644 -18.73 32.07 15.89
C LYS A 644 -18.23 31.93 14.46
N LEU A 645 -19.18 31.76 13.54
CA LEU A 645 -19.03 31.79 12.08
C LEU A 645 -18.49 33.14 11.54
N SER A 646 -17.77 33.92 12.34
CA SER A 646 -17.15 35.19 11.95
C SER A 646 -15.77 35.04 11.30
N VAL A 647 -15.13 33.86 11.37
CA VAL A 647 -13.78 33.66 10.80
C VAL A 647 -13.80 33.17 9.34
N ILE A 648 -14.94 32.67 8.83
CA ILE A 648 -15.08 32.25 7.41
C ILE A 648 -15.58 33.41 6.51
N ARG A 649 -15.80 34.61 7.08
CA ARG A 649 -16.24 35.78 6.29
C ARG A 649 -15.12 36.64 5.70
N CYS A 650 -13.84 36.37 6.01
CA CYS A 650 -12.71 37.20 5.57
C CYS A 650 -11.76 36.57 4.54
N SER A 651 -12.02 35.37 4.01
CA SER A 651 -11.07 34.72 3.07
C SER A 651 -11.68 34.32 1.71
N LEU A 652 -12.93 34.67 1.44
CA LEU A 652 -13.64 34.33 0.20
C LEU A 652 -14.00 35.55 -0.68
N SER A 653 -13.58 36.76 -0.30
CA SER A 653 -13.77 37.98 -1.10
C SER A 653 -12.55 38.39 -1.93
N ASN A 654 -11.40 37.73 -1.76
CA ASN A 654 -10.14 38.11 -2.42
C ASN A 654 -9.59 37.06 -3.40
N LEU A 655 -10.39 36.05 -3.75
CA LEU A 655 -10.00 35.03 -4.72
C LEU A 655 -11.16 34.81 -5.69
N LEU A 656 -11.29 35.75 -6.62
CA LEU A 656 -11.66 35.61 -8.04
C LEU A 656 -11.99 37.04 -8.56
N PRO A 657 -11.43 37.47 -9.71
CA PRO A 657 -11.85 38.71 -10.36
C PRO A 657 -13.33 38.68 -10.79
#